data_AF-A0A9N8P8H9-F1
#
_entry.id   AF-A0A9N8P8H9-F1
#
_cell.length_a   1.000
_cell.length_b   1.000
_cell.length_c   1.000
_cell.angle_alpha   90.00
_cell.angle_beta   90.00
_cell.angle_gamma   90.00
#
_symmetry.space_group_name_H-M   'P 1'
#
loop_
_entity.id
_entity.type
_entity.pdbx_description
1 polymer ?
#
loop_
_entity_poly.entity_id
_entity_poly.type
_entity_poly.pdbx_seq_one_letter_code
_entity_poly.pdbx_strand_id
1 'polypeptide(L)'
;MLGYPSRSPNIISAVRVSNATGQADISSSTTVLSSSISSSAGSSAVSATPSASSTPSADLCPSYNFTTYADNEDNNWQVLCGFDTSPSSFGVVDVPSFADCLEACNVEDGCVAVSYYGTACYFKDGYQEMVPSRNVNSAFVINQANYPVPSRDEVYSGRGCGSSLPAGQVPGGPTTQFTINSAGLNRSFSVHVPSSYNTNNAAPLIFAFHGRSETLLNIEGYSGLSSEALNPYGIVVYPLGVASDPDTVDRTPYVDDQTFVQDLIVHMTSNYCIDTSRILATGFSNGGGLVGVLACNSSLSNQFSAFAINAGAQYTNDSDTAGCPQSGDVPSTILTNTLVQPVCSPGRQNVPILEFHGDADGTISYNGGPRRGYCLPTIPHWVSDWSVRNGMTNASVVTPLANGQVTKYEYGADDDQGLVTHYKVAGWNHAWVSTALGAPIDSTPIILEFLYRFTNPNALRYIPAPPSPPAVSSTVSSSTSAIATSSPSAGIPSPSSNLSSVAFPNVTAVSPSPSNISLPLNTTTSLSVPLTTAPVSVNMSTPFNVSSITADSTTAFNTSIVSLPDTAVLSSAFSTATPAPFANATATMDTNITLPTSSPTSVSCPSSNNTLYTDPSSDSTFEIQCGDDNTITAEPASQAKLKSICRFTTSSLFFLFVFNFITLLVLLNIPIAMKYSGIAASATALMVGVASAAVTGVTGKPEGFASSTTGGGNAKAVYPSTTDELVSYLGDKTARVIVLTKTFDFTGTEGTTTSSGCAPWGTGAGCQTDKWCENYESDAPKVSSITYDAAGTLGITVASDKSIVGDGSKGVIKGKGLRIVNGAKNVVIQNVAITDINPEYVWGGDAITLDGTDNVWIDHVTHIVLGTEASGKVTISNSYIDGSGDYSATCDGHQYWALYFDGSGDQVTFKNNYIYQTSGRAPKVQSNTLLHAVNNYWNDNSGHAFEIGKGGYVLAEGNVFENVKAPLEASSYAGELFTADSGSACSSALGRSCEANSLSGSGIFSESNTGFLSKFSGAGAATAKPASGIKSYVTANAGAGKLAQ
;
A
#
# COMPACT_ATOMS: atom_id res chain seq x y z
N MET A 1 41.40 36.96 -25.15
CA MET A 1 41.48 37.38 -26.57
C MET A 1 40.30 36.78 -27.31
N LEU A 2 39.57 37.57 -28.11
CA LEU A 2 38.60 37.15 -29.14
C LEU A 2 37.34 36.34 -28.66
N GLY A 3 36.12 36.52 -29.20
CA GLY A 3 35.67 37.65 -30.03
C GLY A 3 34.52 37.43 -31.05
N TYR A 4 33.34 36.89 -30.66
CA TYR A 4 32.11 36.85 -31.51
C TYR A 4 32.22 36.01 -32.84
N PRO A 5 31.16 35.78 -33.64
CA PRO A 5 29.77 36.26 -33.56
C PRO A 5 28.65 35.19 -33.59
N SER A 6 27.41 35.67 -33.52
CA SER A 6 26.12 34.95 -33.57
C SER A 6 25.75 34.34 -34.93
N ARG A 7 24.98 33.24 -34.91
CA ARG A 7 23.95 32.92 -35.94
C ARG A 7 22.75 32.20 -35.33
N SER A 8 21.56 32.61 -35.76
CA SER A 8 20.29 31.88 -35.60
C SER A 8 19.83 31.34 -36.96
N PRO A 9 19.06 30.25 -37.02
CA PRO A 9 18.02 30.04 -38.02
C PRO A 9 16.65 30.46 -37.46
N ASN A 10 15.71 30.81 -38.34
CA ASN A 10 14.38 31.31 -37.94
C ASN A 10 13.34 30.19 -37.85
N ILE A 11 12.45 30.27 -36.86
CA ILE A 11 11.07 29.78 -36.98
C ILE A 11 10.15 30.96 -36.64
N ILE A 12 9.06 31.11 -37.41
CA ILE A 12 8.12 32.22 -37.29
C ILE A 12 6.86 31.73 -36.55
N SER A 13 6.46 32.45 -35.51
CA SER A 13 5.07 32.51 -35.06
C SER A 13 4.78 33.92 -34.53
N ALA A 14 3.55 34.39 -34.69
CA ALA A 14 3.20 35.80 -34.47
C ALA A 14 2.39 35.99 -33.18
N VAL A 15 2.94 36.75 -32.23
CA VAL A 15 2.22 37.20 -31.03
C VAL A 15 1.61 38.58 -31.29
N ARG A 16 0.35 38.80 -30.91
CA ARG A 16 -0.29 40.12 -30.99
C ARG A 16 -0.22 40.81 -29.62
N VAL A 17 0.77 41.69 -29.44
CA VAL A 17 0.96 42.48 -28.22
C VAL A 17 0.55 43.93 -28.43
N SER A 18 -0.26 44.45 -27.51
CA SER A 18 -0.31 45.86 -27.11
C SER A 18 -0.50 45.87 -25.59
N ASN A 19 0.53 46.09 -24.76
CA ASN A 19 1.28 47.34 -24.53
C ASN A 19 0.38 48.57 -24.28
N ALA A 20 0.58 49.37 -23.23
CA ALA A 20 1.50 49.22 -22.07
C ALA A 20 1.14 50.20 -20.92
N THR A 21 1.62 49.89 -19.70
CA THR A 21 2.08 50.81 -18.62
C THR A 21 1.40 52.17 -18.38
N GLY A 22 0.91 52.42 -17.15
CA GLY A 22 0.63 53.78 -16.64
C GLY A 22 0.33 53.81 -15.13
N GLN A 23 0.95 54.74 -14.39
CA GLN A 23 0.79 54.88 -12.94
C GLN A 23 -0.37 55.80 -12.54
N ALA A 24 -1.04 55.43 -11.43
CA ALA A 24 -1.46 56.27 -10.30
C ALA A 24 -2.45 57.47 -10.44
N ASP A 25 -3.05 57.75 -9.28
CA ASP A 25 -3.62 59.02 -8.77
C ASP A 25 -5.01 59.56 -9.19
N ILE A 26 -5.96 59.37 -8.26
CA ILE A 26 -6.71 60.41 -7.52
C ILE A 26 -7.81 61.24 -8.26
N SER A 27 -9.05 61.00 -7.78
CA SER A 27 -10.16 61.95 -7.55
C SER A 27 -11.17 62.34 -8.65
N SER A 28 -12.31 62.83 -8.14
CA SER A 28 -13.49 63.43 -8.82
C SER A 28 -14.26 62.51 -9.80
N SER A 29 -15.44 61.96 -9.50
CA SER A 29 -16.72 62.48 -8.94
C SER A 29 -17.63 63.22 -9.94
N THR A 30 -18.89 62.78 -10.01
CA THR A 30 -20.07 63.50 -10.55
C THR A 30 -20.07 63.85 -12.07
N THR A 31 -21.18 63.83 -12.82
CA THR A 31 -22.59 63.55 -12.46
C THR A 31 -23.37 62.94 -13.64
N VAL A 32 -24.36 62.13 -13.27
CA VAL A 32 -25.59 61.70 -13.98
C VAL A 32 -26.02 62.49 -15.22
N LEU A 33 -26.61 61.74 -16.18
CA LEU A 33 -27.71 62.08 -17.12
C LEU A 33 -27.35 61.74 -18.60
N SER A 34 -28.23 61.21 -19.45
CA SER A 34 -29.43 60.35 -19.28
C SER A 34 -30.05 60.08 -20.66
N SER A 35 -30.66 58.90 -20.87
CA SER A 35 -31.68 58.64 -21.91
C SER A 35 -31.16 58.68 -23.38
N SER A 36 -31.82 58.12 -24.40
CA SER A 36 -32.83 57.04 -24.52
C SER A 36 -33.04 56.75 -26.03
N ILE A 37 -34.06 55.93 -26.39
CA ILE A 37 -34.51 55.62 -27.76
C ILE A 37 -33.58 54.62 -28.48
N SER A 38 -33.89 53.32 -28.67
CA SER A 38 -35.13 52.53 -28.81
C SER A 38 -35.70 52.40 -30.23
N SER A 39 -35.42 51.27 -30.88
CA SER A 39 -36.19 50.65 -31.97
C SER A 39 -35.74 49.18 -32.09
N SER A 40 -36.51 48.15 -31.71
CA SER A 40 -37.70 47.58 -32.40
C SER A 40 -37.41 46.98 -33.77
N ALA A 41 -37.90 45.78 -34.16
CA ALA A 41 -38.54 44.67 -33.43
C ALA A 41 -38.56 43.44 -34.37
N GLY A 42 -38.70 42.21 -33.85
CA GLY A 42 -38.63 40.99 -34.67
C GLY A 42 -39.25 39.75 -34.01
N SER A 43 -40.58 39.77 -33.80
CA SER A 43 -41.32 38.73 -33.07
C SER A 43 -41.72 37.52 -33.93
N SER A 44 -41.72 36.33 -33.32
CA SER A 44 -42.58 35.19 -33.70
C SER A 44 -42.83 34.31 -32.47
N ALA A 45 -44.07 33.89 -32.22
CA ALA A 45 -44.46 33.27 -30.95
C ALA A 45 -45.68 32.32 -31.07
N VAL A 46 -45.65 31.22 -30.31
CA VAL A 46 -46.75 30.26 -30.02
C VAL A 46 -46.42 29.71 -28.61
N SER A 47 -47.12 30.05 -27.52
CA SER A 47 -48.45 29.56 -27.05
C SER A 47 -48.47 28.06 -26.68
N ALA A 48 -48.98 27.61 -25.52
CA ALA A 48 -49.56 28.32 -24.36
C ALA A 48 -49.56 27.47 -23.05
N THR A 49 -49.80 28.15 -21.92
CA THR A 49 -50.00 27.70 -20.51
C THR A 49 -51.40 27.06 -20.27
N PRO A 50 -51.85 26.55 -19.07
CA PRO A 50 -51.55 27.08 -17.70
C PRO A 50 -51.59 26.15 -16.43
N SER A 51 -51.15 26.76 -15.31
CA SER A 51 -51.62 26.58 -13.90
C SER A 51 -51.26 25.31 -13.09
N ALA A 52 -51.01 25.39 -11.76
CA ALA A 52 -50.73 26.53 -10.86
C ALA A 52 -50.29 26.07 -9.43
N SER A 53 -49.75 27.00 -8.63
CA SER A 53 -49.39 26.92 -7.19
C SER A 53 -48.07 26.19 -6.88
N SER A 54 -47.18 26.68 -5.99
CA SER A 54 -47.28 27.81 -5.03
C SER A 54 -46.09 28.77 -5.08
N THR A 55 -46.30 30.02 -4.68
CA THR A 55 -45.25 31.07 -4.55
C THR A 55 -44.26 30.77 -3.41
N PRO A 56 -42.94 30.96 -3.60
CA PRO A 56 -41.97 30.92 -2.50
C PRO A 56 -42.18 32.02 -1.44
N SER A 57 -41.62 31.82 -0.25
CA SER A 57 -41.58 32.83 0.81
C SER A 57 -40.61 33.96 0.46
N ALA A 58 -41.01 35.21 0.70
CA ALA A 58 -40.12 36.37 0.57
C ALA A 58 -39.07 36.48 1.69
N ASP A 59 -39.19 35.64 2.72
CA ASP A 59 -38.15 35.43 3.73
C ASP A 59 -37.74 33.95 3.70
N LEU A 60 -36.50 33.70 3.30
CA LEU A 60 -35.89 32.36 3.33
C LEU A 60 -35.24 32.06 4.68
N CYS A 61 -35.19 33.00 5.63
CA CYS A 61 -34.49 32.78 6.88
C CYS A 61 -35.25 31.86 7.84
N PRO A 62 -34.70 30.68 8.18
CA PRO A 62 -35.27 29.79 9.17
C PRO A 62 -35.09 30.33 10.60
N SER A 63 -35.77 29.70 11.56
CA SER A 63 -35.49 29.91 13.00
C SER A 63 -34.12 29.35 13.45
N TYR A 64 -33.49 28.51 12.62
CA TYR A 64 -32.21 27.85 12.86
C TYR A 64 -31.46 27.78 11.53
N ASN A 65 -30.24 28.30 11.47
CA ASN A 65 -29.40 28.21 10.26
C ASN A 65 -29.18 26.75 9.83
N PHE A 66 -28.67 26.56 8.62
CA PHE A 66 -28.40 25.29 7.96
C PHE A 66 -29.62 24.53 7.42
N THR A 67 -30.82 25.12 7.39
CA THR A 67 -31.95 24.51 6.66
C THR A 67 -31.67 24.43 5.16
N THR A 68 -32.01 23.29 4.58
CA THR A 68 -32.04 23.11 3.12
C THR A 68 -33.22 23.85 2.49
N TYR A 69 -32.96 24.64 1.46
CA TYR A 69 -33.94 25.19 0.53
C TYR A 69 -33.70 24.57 -0.84
N ALA A 70 -34.73 24.02 -1.48
CA ALA A 70 -34.68 23.63 -2.88
C ALA A 70 -35.24 24.78 -3.73
N ASP A 71 -34.51 25.17 -4.78
CA ASP A 71 -34.95 26.22 -5.71
C ASP A 71 -35.76 25.68 -6.90
N ASN A 72 -35.99 26.50 -7.92
CA ASN A 72 -36.79 26.12 -9.08
C ASN A 72 -36.05 25.22 -10.10
N GLU A 73 -34.76 24.95 -9.90
CA GLU A 73 -33.92 24.10 -10.77
C GLU A 73 -33.48 22.79 -10.08
N ASP A 74 -34.16 22.41 -8.99
CA ASP A 74 -33.83 21.29 -8.10
C ASP A 74 -32.45 21.43 -7.39
N ASN A 75 -31.84 22.64 -7.37
CA ASN A 75 -30.64 22.87 -6.59
C ASN A 75 -30.97 22.98 -5.10
N ASN A 76 -30.32 22.14 -4.29
CA ASN A 76 -30.37 22.25 -2.84
C ASN A 76 -29.34 23.29 -2.37
N TRP A 77 -29.81 24.24 -1.57
CA TRP A 77 -29.07 25.32 -0.94
C TRP A 77 -29.09 25.17 0.57
N GLN A 78 -27.97 25.42 1.25
CA GLN A 78 -27.92 25.48 2.71
C GLN A 78 -27.91 26.93 3.19
N VAL A 79 -28.96 27.34 3.92
CA VAL A 79 -29.23 28.75 4.26
C VAL A 79 -28.65 29.15 5.62
N LEU A 80 -27.92 30.26 5.67
CA LEU A 80 -27.25 30.83 6.84
C LEU A 80 -27.73 32.26 7.07
N CYS A 81 -28.37 32.56 8.19
CA CYS A 81 -28.88 33.91 8.48
C CYS A 81 -28.12 34.58 9.64
N GLY A 82 -27.75 35.84 9.44
CA GLY A 82 -26.86 36.58 10.34
C GLY A 82 -25.36 36.23 10.20
N PHE A 83 -24.96 35.67 9.06
CA PHE A 83 -23.58 35.31 8.72
C PHE A 83 -23.28 35.72 7.28
N ASP A 84 -22.05 36.21 7.08
CA ASP A 84 -21.37 36.29 5.78
C ASP A 84 -20.46 35.05 5.64
N THR A 85 -19.88 34.83 4.46
CA THR A 85 -18.98 33.69 4.18
C THR A 85 -17.67 34.14 3.53
N SER A 86 -16.66 33.29 3.50
CA SER A 86 -15.49 33.43 2.61
C SER A 86 -15.51 32.34 1.52
N PRO A 87 -14.84 32.51 0.36
CA PRO A 87 -13.97 33.63 -0.05
C PRO A 87 -14.73 34.95 -0.34
N SER A 88 -13.97 36.01 -0.65
CA SER A 88 -14.52 37.30 -1.08
C SER A 88 -15.25 37.17 -2.41
N SER A 89 -16.36 37.88 -2.57
CA SER A 89 -17.19 37.81 -3.78
C SER A 89 -16.49 38.22 -5.06
N PHE A 90 -16.60 37.40 -6.10
CA PHE A 90 -16.10 37.73 -7.44
C PHE A 90 -17.06 38.63 -8.23
N GLY A 91 -18.36 38.57 -7.92
CA GLY A 91 -19.42 39.35 -8.59
C GLY A 91 -20.46 39.90 -7.61
N VAL A 92 -21.29 40.84 -8.06
CA VAL A 92 -22.42 41.38 -7.29
C VAL A 92 -23.55 41.85 -8.21
N VAL A 93 -24.79 41.60 -7.81
CA VAL A 93 -26.01 42.04 -8.49
C VAL A 93 -27.06 42.55 -7.49
N ASP A 94 -27.86 43.56 -7.85
CA ASP A 94 -28.99 44.00 -7.03
C ASP A 94 -30.26 43.20 -7.37
N VAL A 95 -30.83 42.53 -6.37
CA VAL A 95 -32.03 41.67 -6.49
C VAL A 95 -33.03 41.89 -5.34
N PRO A 96 -34.35 41.77 -5.60
CA PRO A 96 -35.37 42.26 -4.68
C PRO A 96 -35.66 41.35 -3.47
N SER A 97 -35.18 40.10 -3.45
CA SER A 97 -35.22 39.22 -2.28
C SER A 97 -34.00 38.28 -2.23
N PHE A 98 -33.84 37.59 -1.10
CA PHE A 98 -32.82 36.56 -0.92
C PHE A 98 -33.09 35.33 -1.80
N ALA A 99 -34.35 35.03 -2.16
CA ALA A 99 -34.64 33.96 -3.11
C ALA A 99 -34.17 34.31 -4.53
N ASP A 100 -34.40 35.54 -4.97
CA ASP A 100 -33.90 36.04 -6.27
C ASP A 100 -32.36 36.04 -6.33
N CYS A 101 -31.67 36.07 -5.19
CA CYS A 101 -30.21 35.96 -5.10
C CYS A 101 -29.70 34.53 -5.40
N LEU A 102 -30.47 33.49 -5.04
CA LEU A 102 -30.15 32.10 -5.37
C LEU A 102 -30.31 31.87 -6.88
N GLU A 103 -31.47 32.26 -7.41
CA GLU A 103 -31.79 32.16 -8.85
C GLU A 103 -30.81 32.97 -9.72
N ALA A 104 -30.31 34.11 -9.22
CA ALA A 104 -29.28 34.89 -9.92
C ALA A 104 -27.90 34.23 -9.92
N CYS A 105 -27.59 33.38 -8.95
CA CYS A 105 -26.34 32.61 -8.89
C CYS A 105 -26.37 31.41 -9.83
N ASN A 106 -27.52 30.73 -10.00
CA ASN A 106 -27.68 29.60 -10.93
C ASN A 106 -27.29 29.94 -12.38
N VAL A 107 -27.40 31.22 -12.78
CA VAL A 107 -27.10 31.70 -14.13
C VAL A 107 -25.73 32.39 -14.26
N GLU A 108 -24.96 32.51 -13.18
CA GLU A 108 -23.62 33.10 -13.18
C GLU A 108 -22.56 31.99 -13.16
N ASP A 109 -21.70 31.95 -14.18
CA ASP A 109 -20.70 30.89 -14.33
C ASP A 109 -19.69 30.90 -13.17
N GLY A 110 -19.48 29.73 -12.55
CA GLY A 110 -18.67 29.59 -11.34
C GLY A 110 -19.32 30.05 -10.03
N CYS A 111 -20.57 30.53 -10.02
CA CYS A 111 -21.26 30.87 -8.77
C CYS A 111 -21.78 29.61 -8.06
N VAL A 112 -21.33 29.37 -6.82
CA VAL A 112 -21.72 28.20 -6.01
C VAL A 112 -22.15 28.58 -4.59
N ALA A 113 -21.93 29.83 -4.19
CA ALA A 113 -22.40 30.41 -2.95
C ALA A 113 -22.72 31.90 -3.14
N VAL A 114 -23.56 32.42 -2.24
CA VAL A 114 -23.98 33.82 -2.22
C VAL A 114 -23.91 34.40 -0.82
N SER A 115 -23.90 35.73 -0.74
CA SER A 115 -24.21 36.46 0.49
C SER A 115 -25.09 37.66 0.16
N TYR A 116 -26.21 37.80 0.85
CA TYR A 116 -27.25 38.76 0.57
C TYR A 116 -27.33 39.83 1.66
N TYR A 117 -27.28 41.11 1.25
CA TYR A 117 -27.31 42.25 2.15
C TYR A 117 -28.12 43.42 1.56
N GLY A 118 -29.27 43.71 2.17
CA GLY A 118 -30.18 44.77 1.71
C GLY A 118 -30.87 44.41 0.40
N THR A 119 -30.23 44.72 -0.72
CA THR A 119 -30.58 44.26 -2.08
C THR A 119 -29.42 43.60 -2.81
N ALA A 120 -28.19 43.76 -2.32
CA ALA A 120 -26.99 43.26 -2.99
C ALA A 120 -26.83 41.75 -2.73
N CYS A 121 -26.78 40.99 -3.81
CA CYS A 121 -26.41 39.59 -3.85
C CYS A 121 -24.95 39.48 -4.31
N TYR A 122 -24.08 39.03 -3.42
CA TYR A 122 -22.64 38.89 -3.64
C TYR A 122 -22.30 37.44 -4.03
N PHE A 123 -21.87 37.22 -5.27
CA PHE A 123 -21.56 35.90 -5.85
C PHE A 123 -20.18 35.40 -5.43
N LYS A 124 -20.09 34.10 -5.08
CA LYS A 124 -18.88 33.45 -4.56
C LYS A 124 -18.67 32.08 -5.23
N ASP A 125 -17.40 31.77 -5.46
CA ASP A 125 -16.85 30.59 -6.13
C ASP A 125 -16.56 29.43 -5.16
N GLY A 126 -16.87 29.60 -3.87
CA GLY A 126 -16.79 28.55 -2.87
C GLY A 126 -17.40 28.95 -1.53
N TYR A 127 -17.18 28.08 -0.55
CA TYR A 127 -17.45 28.32 0.86
C TYR A 127 -16.26 27.80 1.67
N GLN A 128 -15.68 28.63 2.54
CA GLN A 128 -14.47 28.31 3.34
C GLN A 128 -14.62 28.67 4.84
N GLU A 129 -15.29 29.77 5.17
CA GLU A 129 -15.48 30.25 6.55
C GLU A 129 -16.87 30.89 6.72
N MET A 130 -17.38 30.94 7.95
CA MET A 130 -18.55 31.74 8.34
C MET A 130 -18.15 32.91 9.22
N VAL A 131 -18.46 34.13 8.79
CA VAL A 131 -18.16 35.38 9.47
C VAL A 131 -19.45 35.94 10.09
N PRO A 132 -19.62 35.99 11.42
CA PRO A 132 -20.85 36.47 12.05
C PRO A 132 -21.17 37.93 11.67
N SER A 133 -22.27 38.13 10.93
CA SER A 133 -22.64 39.41 10.33
C SER A 133 -24.15 39.62 10.36
N ARG A 134 -24.64 40.37 11.36
CA ARG A 134 -26.03 40.35 11.85
C ARG A 134 -27.14 40.77 10.87
N ASN A 135 -26.79 41.22 9.66
CA ASN A 135 -27.73 41.63 8.62
C ASN A 135 -27.42 40.98 7.25
N VAL A 136 -26.45 40.05 7.19
CA VAL A 136 -26.11 39.29 5.98
C VAL A 136 -26.72 37.90 6.11
N ASN A 137 -27.31 37.42 5.01
CA ASN A 137 -27.79 36.05 4.91
C ASN A 137 -27.08 35.38 3.73
N SER A 138 -26.37 34.30 3.98
CA SER A 138 -25.59 33.57 2.97
C SER A 138 -26.23 32.23 2.65
N ALA A 139 -25.97 31.71 1.46
CA ALA A 139 -26.33 30.35 1.10
C ALA A 139 -25.26 29.74 0.20
N PHE A 140 -25.12 28.41 0.23
CA PHE A 140 -24.22 27.68 -0.66
C PHE A 140 -24.90 26.43 -1.22
N VAL A 141 -24.59 26.09 -2.46
CA VAL A 141 -25.17 24.94 -3.17
C VAL A 141 -24.57 23.66 -2.61
N ILE A 142 -25.41 22.84 -1.98
CA ILE A 142 -25.02 21.52 -1.44
C ILE A 142 -25.24 20.37 -2.42
N ASN A 143 -25.76 20.66 -3.62
CA ASN A 143 -25.66 19.75 -4.78
C ASN A 143 -24.25 19.76 -5.42
N GLN A 144 -23.32 20.59 -4.94
CA GLN A 144 -21.90 20.55 -5.31
C GLN A 144 -21.25 19.25 -4.80
N ALA A 145 -20.34 18.66 -5.58
CA ALA A 145 -19.73 17.35 -5.27
C ALA A 145 -18.94 17.29 -3.93
N ASN A 146 -18.66 18.44 -3.32
CA ASN A 146 -17.78 18.61 -2.17
C ASN A 146 -18.49 18.62 -0.80
N TYR A 147 -19.82 18.53 -0.74
CA TYR A 147 -20.53 18.40 0.54
C TYR A 147 -21.61 17.29 0.51
N PRO A 148 -21.57 16.29 1.41
CA PRO A 148 -22.47 15.16 1.36
C PRO A 148 -23.87 15.48 1.90
N VAL A 149 -24.79 15.81 1.01
CA VAL A 149 -26.21 15.52 1.25
C VAL A 149 -26.35 13.99 1.45
N PRO A 150 -27.00 13.50 2.52
CA PRO A 150 -27.21 12.07 2.73
C PRO A 150 -27.88 11.40 1.52
N SER A 151 -27.19 10.48 0.85
CA SER A 151 -27.62 9.97 -0.46
C SER A 151 -28.69 8.87 -0.34
N ARG A 152 -29.48 8.71 -1.41
CA ARG A 152 -30.39 7.57 -1.63
C ARG A 152 -29.75 6.40 -2.37
N ASP A 153 -28.47 6.49 -2.72
CA ASP A 153 -27.76 5.42 -3.44
C ASP A 153 -27.62 4.17 -2.57
N GLU A 154 -28.38 3.12 -2.92
CA GLU A 154 -28.29 1.80 -2.28
C GLU A 154 -26.87 1.20 -2.37
N VAL A 155 -26.05 1.66 -3.33
CA VAL A 155 -24.69 1.15 -3.63
C VAL A 155 -23.71 1.33 -2.47
N TYR A 156 -23.79 2.45 -1.74
CA TYR A 156 -22.89 2.76 -0.60
C TYR A 156 -23.63 2.73 0.75
N SER A 157 -24.93 2.42 0.73
CA SER A 157 -25.80 2.39 1.90
C SER A 157 -25.44 1.25 2.86
N GLY A 158 -25.21 1.59 4.12
CA GLY A 158 -24.98 0.62 5.20
C GLY A 158 -26.19 -0.28 5.46
N ARG A 159 -25.93 -1.49 5.98
CA ARG A 159 -26.92 -2.53 6.29
C ARG A 159 -28.01 -2.09 7.29
N GLY A 160 -27.79 -1.00 8.03
CA GLY A 160 -28.78 -0.36 8.91
C GLY A 160 -29.79 0.55 8.20
N CYS A 161 -29.69 0.80 6.89
CA CYS A 161 -30.71 1.54 6.15
C CYS A 161 -32.07 0.83 6.18
N GLY A 162 -33.15 1.62 6.19
CA GLY A 162 -34.53 1.17 6.43
C GLY A 162 -34.84 0.72 7.86
N SER A 163 -33.85 0.62 8.76
CA SER A 163 -34.05 0.18 10.15
C SER A 163 -34.33 1.35 11.10
N SER A 164 -35.11 1.08 12.16
CA SER A 164 -35.32 2.04 13.25
C SER A 164 -34.05 2.24 14.07
N LEU A 165 -33.78 3.50 14.47
CA LEU A 165 -32.67 3.85 15.37
C LEU A 165 -32.66 3.03 16.67
N PRO A 166 -31.48 2.79 17.28
CA PRO A 166 -31.37 2.15 18.59
C PRO A 166 -32.17 2.86 19.69
N ALA A 167 -32.70 2.08 20.63
CA ALA A 167 -33.53 2.59 21.71
C ALA A 167 -32.78 3.65 22.54
N GLY A 168 -33.37 4.84 22.65
CA GLY A 168 -32.78 6.01 23.31
C GLY A 168 -32.33 7.11 22.33
N GLN A 169 -32.00 6.77 21.07
CA GLN A 169 -31.62 7.76 20.08
C GLN A 169 -32.80 8.53 19.47
N VAL A 170 -32.57 9.80 19.19
CA VAL A 170 -33.50 10.72 18.50
C VAL A 170 -32.67 11.68 17.62
N PRO A 171 -33.02 11.90 16.34
CA PRO A 171 -32.38 12.92 15.50
C PRO A 171 -32.50 14.32 16.10
N GLY A 172 -31.40 15.07 16.17
CA GLY A 172 -31.32 16.36 16.85
C GLY A 172 -31.49 16.27 18.37
N GLY A 173 -31.40 15.06 18.93
CA GLY A 173 -31.48 14.78 20.36
C GLY A 173 -30.12 14.92 21.07
N PRO A 174 -30.10 14.75 22.41
CA PRO A 174 -28.86 14.71 23.16
C PRO A 174 -28.06 13.44 22.82
N THR A 175 -26.75 13.61 22.73
CA THR A 175 -25.77 12.54 22.51
C THR A 175 -25.94 11.41 23.54
N THR A 176 -26.11 10.18 23.03
CA THR A 176 -26.52 9.03 23.85
C THR A 176 -25.37 8.03 23.98
N GLN A 177 -25.12 7.56 25.21
CA GLN A 177 -24.07 6.60 25.53
C GLN A 177 -24.54 5.14 25.40
N PHE A 178 -23.70 4.31 24.80
CA PHE A 178 -23.89 2.88 24.56
C PHE A 178 -22.67 2.06 25.01
N THR A 179 -22.87 0.73 25.10
CA THR A 179 -21.78 -0.23 25.38
C THR A 179 -21.87 -1.45 24.47
N ILE A 180 -20.75 -1.91 23.94
CA ILE A 180 -20.61 -3.19 23.24
C ILE A 180 -19.52 -4.06 23.89
N ASN A 181 -19.63 -5.39 23.74
CA ASN A 181 -18.48 -6.24 23.99
C ASN A 181 -17.56 -6.24 22.77
N SER A 182 -16.28 -5.95 22.97
CA SER A 182 -15.25 -5.97 21.94
C SER A 182 -13.94 -6.47 22.56
N ALA A 183 -13.24 -7.37 21.87
CA ALA A 183 -12.07 -8.11 22.39
C ALA A 183 -12.30 -8.74 23.79
N GLY A 184 -13.54 -9.10 24.13
CA GLY A 184 -13.93 -9.62 25.45
C GLY A 184 -14.18 -8.57 26.53
N LEU A 185 -13.80 -7.29 26.31
CA LEU A 185 -14.04 -6.18 27.21
C LEU A 185 -15.41 -5.52 26.95
N ASN A 186 -16.07 -5.01 27.99
CA ASN A 186 -17.24 -4.13 27.80
C ASN A 186 -16.75 -2.70 27.52
N ARG A 187 -16.87 -2.24 26.28
CA ARG A 187 -16.37 -0.95 25.79
C ARG A 187 -17.51 0.05 25.66
N SER A 188 -17.29 1.28 26.13
CA SER A 188 -18.29 2.36 26.08
C SER A 188 -18.00 3.33 24.93
N PHE A 189 -19.05 3.90 24.37
CA PHE A 189 -18.98 4.95 23.34
C PHE A 189 -20.24 5.81 23.41
N SER A 190 -20.20 7.03 22.89
CA SER A 190 -21.41 7.85 22.70
C SER A 190 -21.65 8.11 21.23
N VAL A 191 -22.91 8.34 20.86
CA VAL A 191 -23.31 8.64 19.49
C VAL A 191 -24.20 9.87 19.46
N HIS A 192 -23.87 10.82 18.60
CA HIS A 192 -24.71 11.95 18.23
C HIS A 192 -25.37 11.69 16.86
N VAL A 193 -26.67 11.98 16.74
CA VAL A 193 -27.44 11.80 15.51
C VAL A 193 -28.05 13.15 15.12
N PRO A 194 -27.60 13.80 14.03
CA PRO A 194 -28.05 15.14 13.68
C PRO A 194 -29.51 15.18 13.24
N SER A 195 -30.13 16.36 13.30
CA SER A 195 -31.55 16.57 13.02
C SER A 195 -31.98 16.20 11.60
N SER A 196 -31.05 16.25 10.63
CA SER A 196 -31.30 15.85 9.24
C SER A 196 -31.46 14.34 9.05
N TYR A 197 -31.16 13.52 10.06
CA TYR A 197 -30.99 12.09 9.89
C TYR A 197 -32.27 11.38 9.45
N ASN A 198 -32.16 10.55 8.42
CA ASN A 198 -33.25 9.76 7.88
C ASN A 198 -32.83 8.30 7.73
N THR A 199 -33.72 7.34 8.05
CA THR A 199 -33.42 5.91 7.91
C THR A 199 -33.21 5.47 6.46
N ASN A 200 -33.61 6.29 5.48
CA ASN A 200 -33.62 5.97 4.06
C ASN A 200 -32.63 6.82 3.24
N ASN A 201 -31.86 7.71 3.90
CA ASN A 201 -30.82 8.51 3.27
C ASN A 201 -29.51 8.26 4.05
N ALA A 202 -28.47 7.77 3.38
CA ALA A 202 -27.23 7.31 4.00
C ALA A 202 -26.37 8.49 4.50
N ALA A 203 -26.15 8.57 5.82
CA ALA A 203 -25.44 9.68 6.47
C ALA A 203 -23.93 9.40 6.66
N PRO A 204 -23.04 10.39 6.51
CA PRO A 204 -21.62 10.25 6.85
C PRO A 204 -21.40 9.82 8.32
N LEU A 205 -20.26 9.20 8.61
CA LEU A 205 -19.92 8.67 9.94
C LEU A 205 -18.55 9.15 10.42
N ILE A 206 -18.52 10.05 11.40
CA ILE A 206 -17.29 10.60 11.99
C ILE A 206 -16.98 9.90 13.31
N PHE A 207 -15.78 9.33 13.43
CA PHE A 207 -15.22 8.87 14.69
C PHE A 207 -14.35 9.98 15.31
N ALA A 208 -14.63 10.38 16.54
CA ALA A 208 -13.96 11.46 17.25
C ALA A 208 -13.31 10.95 18.56
N PHE A 209 -11.98 10.91 18.60
CA PHE A 209 -11.21 10.32 19.70
C PHE A 209 -10.66 11.37 20.67
N HIS A 210 -10.91 11.15 21.97
CA HIS A 210 -10.54 12.08 23.05
C HIS A 210 -9.05 12.04 23.42
N GLY A 211 -8.57 13.07 24.12
CA GLY A 211 -7.22 13.12 24.67
C GLY A 211 -7.02 12.19 25.87
N ARG A 212 -5.76 12.07 26.32
CA ARG A 212 -5.42 11.23 27.47
C ARG A 212 -5.94 11.83 28.77
N SER A 213 -6.57 11.00 29.60
CA SER A 213 -7.27 11.37 30.84
C SER A 213 -8.56 12.19 30.62
N GLU A 214 -9.07 12.25 29.40
CA GLU A 214 -10.32 12.93 29.05
C GLU A 214 -11.52 11.98 28.94
N THR A 215 -12.72 12.54 28.92
CA THR A 215 -13.98 11.80 28.73
C THR A 215 -14.63 12.13 27.38
N LEU A 216 -15.68 11.38 27.02
CA LEU A 216 -16.47 11.61 25.81
C LEU A 216 -17.05 13.03 25.75
N LEU A 217 -17.48 13.56 26.89
CA LEU A 217 -18.01 14.93 27.01
C LEU A 217 -16.95 16.01 26.77
N ASN A 218 -15.66 15.71 26.94
CA ASN A 218 -14.59 16.65 26.66
C ASN A 218 -14.39 16.81 25.14
N ILE A 219 -14.14 15.69 24.43
CA ILE A 219 -13.99 15.69 22.97
C ILE A 219 -15.25 16.22 22.28
N GLU A 220 -16.44 15.84 22.73
CA GLU A 220 -17.69 16.42 22.23
C GLU A 220 -17.74 17.94 22.42
N GLY A 221 -17.44 18.41 23.64
CA GLY A 221 -17.54 19.82 24.02
C GLY A 221 -16.54 20.75 23.35
N TYR A 222 -15.27 20.35 23.17
CA TYR A 222 -14.27 21.21 22.51
C TYR A 222 -14.16 21.00 21.00
N SER A 223 -14.54 19.83 20.46
CA SER A 223 -14.55 19.65 19.00
C SER A 223 -15.78 20.29 18.36
N GLY A 224 -16.91 20.40 19.07
CA GLY A 224 -18.14 20.96 18.50
C GLY A 224 -18.75 20.13 17.37
N LEU A 225 -18.27 18.89 17.12
CA LEU A 225 -18.74 18.04 16.03
C LEU A 225 -20.21 17.58 16.18
N SER A 226 -20.78 17.65 17.39
CA SER A 226 -22.22 17.48 17.65
C SER A 226 -23.05 18.76 17.47
N SER A 227 -22.49 19.81 16.86
CA SER A 227 -23.22 21.05 16.55
C SER A 227 -23.87 20.94 15.18
N GLU A 228 -25.21 20.99 15.13
CA GLU A 228 -25.99 21.15 13.88
C GLU A 228 -25.48 22.34 13.04
N ALA A 229 -24.93 23.37 13.69
CA ALA A 229 -24.40 24.57 13.05
C ALA A 229 -22.93 24.45 12.56
N LEU A 230 -22.39 23.23 12.51
CA LEU A 230 -21.10 22.90 11.89
C LEU A 230 -21.20 21.58 11.12
N ASN A 231 -21.82 20.57 11.74
CA ASN A 231 -22.05 19.24 11.20
C ASN A 231 -23.57 18.92 11.19
N PRO A 232 -24.32 19.40 10.17
CA PRO A 232 -25.75 19.12 10.05
C PRO A 232 -26.09 17.71 9.51
N TYR A 233 -25.10 16.93 9.03
CA TYR A 233 -25.36 15.69 8.26
C TYR A 233 -24.69 14.41 8.80
N GLY A 234 -23.51 14.51 9.42
CA GLY A 234 -22.73 13.36 9.87
C GLY A 234 -23.13 12.87 11.26
N ILE A 235 -23.34 11.56 11.40
CA ILE A 235 -23.40 10.91 12.72
C ILE A 235 -22.00 10.95 13.34
N VAL A 236 -21.89 11.37 14.60
CA VAL A 236 -20.61 11.39 15.32
C VAL A 236 -20.58 10.29 16.38
N VAL A 237 -19.48 9.55 16.42
CA VAL A 237 -19.19 8.51 17.39
C VAL A 237 -18.00 8.94 18.25
N TYR A 238 -18.15 8.88 19.55
CA TYR A 238 -17.11 9.19 20.54
C TYR A 238 -16.74 7.91 21.31
N PRO A 239 -15.71 7.14 20.90
CA PRO A 239 -15.29 5.92 21.59
C PRO A 239 -14.49 6.21 22.87
N LEU A 240 -14.70 5.44 23.95
CA LEU A 240 -13.95 5.60 25.20
C LEU A 240 -12.73 4.65 25.23
N GLY A 241 -11.53 5.23 25.29
CA GLY A 241 -10.29 4.49 25.56
C GLY A 241 -10.30 3.89 26.98
N VAL A 242 -9.75 2.68 27.14
CA VAL A 242 -9.69 2.05 28.48
C VAL A 242 -8.88 2.93 29.44
N ALA A 243 -9.38 3.09 30.66
CA ALA A 243 -8.83 3.99 31.67
C ALA A 243 -8.71 5.47 31.21
N SER A 244 -9.54 5.89 30.24
CA SER A 244 -9.51 7.23 29.62
C SER A 244 -8.21 7.52 28.84
N ASP A 245 -7.56 6.48 28.31
CA ASP A 245 -6.32 6.57 27.54
C ASP A 245 -6.50 5.76 26.25
N PRO A 246 -6.68 6.40 25.07
CA PRO A 246 -6.71 5.71 23.78
C PRO A 246 -5.37 5.05 23.46
N ASP A 247 -5.41 3.88 22.82
CA ASP A 247 -4.23 3.03 22.62
C ASP A 247 -3.28 3.57 21.52
N THR A 248 -2.23 4.27 21.95
CA THR A 248 -1.14 4.77 21.09
C THR A 248 0.24 4.26 21.49
N VAL A 249 0.31 3.53 22.60
CA VAL A 249 1.54 2.98 23.17
C VAL A 249 1.22 1.56 23.64
N ASP A 250 2.15 0.62 23.46
CA ASP A 250 1.99 -0.69 24.10
C ASP A 250 1.97 -0.50 25.63
N ARG A 251 0.96 -1.06 26.28
CA ARG A 251 0.72 -0.96 27.72
C ARG A 251 0.34 -2.32 28.27
N THR A 252 0.65 -2.56 29.53
CA THR A 252 0.32 -3.84 30.19
C THR A 252 -0.84 -3.65 31.17
N PRO A 253 -1.99 -4.34 31.01
CA PRO A 253 -2.36 -5.22 29.89
C PRO A 253 -2.69 -4.44 28.61
N TYR A 254 -2.43 -5.06 27.45
CA TYR A 254 -2.71 -4.47 26.13
C TYR A 254 -4.21 -4.27 25.92
N VAL A 255 -4.57 -3.20 25.21
CA VAL A 255 -5.96 -2.81 24.94
C VAL A 255 -6.14 -2.58 23.45
N ASP A 256 -6.82 -3.50 22.79
CA ASP A 256 -7.02 -3.44 21.34
C ASP A 256 -8.10 -2.41 20.94
N ASP A 257 -7.71 -1.13 20.90
CA ASP A 257 -8.58 -0.05 20.39
C ASP A 257 -8.78 -0.12 18.87
N GLN A 258 -7.88 -0.79 18.13
CA GLN A 258 -8.05 -1.01 16.69
C GLN A 258 -9.20 -2.00 16.41
N THR A 259 -9.26 -3.13 17.14
CA THR A 259 -10.40 -4.04 17.11
C THR A 259 -11.69 -3.39 17.65
N PHE A 260 -11.61 -2.51 18.66
CA PHE A 260 -12.79 -1.78 19.13
C PHE A 260 -13.36 -0.83 18.07
N VAL A 261 -12.52 -0.10 17.33
CA VAL A 261 -12.97 0.71 16.19
C VAL A 261 -13.52 -0.17 15.07
N GLN A 262 -12.89 -1.30 14.77
CA GLN A 262 -13.37 -2.27 13.79
C GLN A 262 -14.77 -2.82 14.12
N ASP A 263 -15.02 -3.17 15.39
CA ASP A 263 -16.32 -3.61 15.89
C ASP A 263 -17.36 -2.48 15.87
N LEU A 264 -16.97 -1.24 16.19
CA LEU A 264 -17.86 -0.09 16.11
C LEU A 264 -18.26 0.24 14.67
N ILE A 265 -17.36 0.14 13.68
CA ILE A 265 -17.72 0.31 12.26
C ILE A 265 -18.80 -0.70 11.85
N VAL A 266 -18.65 -1.97 12.24
CA VAL A 266 -19.64 -3.03 11.98
C VAL A 266 -20.95 -2.76 12.73
N HIS A 267 -20.89 -2.28 13.98
CA HIS A 267 -22.07 -1.92 14.77
C HIS A 267 -22.85 -0.76 14.14
N MET A 268 -22.18 0.37 13.85
CA MET A 268 -22.81 1.57 13.31
C MET A 268 -23.44 1.29 11.94
N THR A 269 -22.68 0.70 11.02
CA THR A 269 -23.18 0.38 9.66
C THR A 269 -24.28 -0.68 9.62
N SER A 270 -24.55 -1.39 10.73
CA SER A 270 -25.63 -2.37 10.83
C SER A 270 -26.83 -1.91 11.66
N ASN A 271 -26.74 -0.78 12.38
CA ASN A 271 -27.82 -0.23 13.21
C ASN A 271 -28.29 1.18 12.79
N TYR A 272 -27.56 1.81 11.87
CA TYR A 272 -27.84 3.14 11.32
C TYR A 272 -27.67 3.08 9.79
N CYS A 273 -28.49 3.84 9.06
CA CYS A 273 -28.24 4.16 7.65
C CYS A 273 -27.00 5.05 7.50
N ILE A 274 -25.86 4.43 7.22
CA ILE A 274 -24.54 5.07 7.07
C ILE A 274 -24.12 5.08 5.60
N ASP A 275 -23.57 6.18 5.11
CA ASP A 275 -22.79 6.21 3.87
C ASP A 275 -21.43 5.56 4.15
N THR A 276 -21.30 4.30 3.73
CA THR A 276 -20.06 3.54 3.94
C THR A 276 -18.89 4.07 3.12
N SER A 277 -19.13 4.90 2.10
CA SER A 277 -18.08 5.61 1.36
C SER A 277 -17.57 6.86 2.09
N ARG A 278 -18.20 7.26 3.21
CA ARG A 278 -17.83 8.44 4.03
C ARG A 278 -17.77 8.10 5.53
N ILE A 279 -16.98 7.06 5.85
CA ILE A 279 -16.52 6.80 7.21
C ILE A 279 -15.21 7.57 7.44
N LEU A 280 -15.13 8.34 8.53
CA LEU A 280 -14.17 9.44 8.73
C LEU A 280 -13.60 9.39 10.15
N ALA A 281 -12.36 9.85 10.36
CA ALA A 281 -11.70 9.80 11.67
C ALA A 281 -11.05 11.13 12.06
N THR A 282 -11.25 11.55 13.31
CA THR A 282 -10.56 12.71 13.91
C THR A 282 -10.33 12.55 15.40
N GLY A 283 -9.39 13.31 15.98
CA GLY A 283 -9.07 13.18 17.40
C GLY A 283 -7.96 14.09 17.91
N PHE A 284 -7.91 14.23 19.23
CA PHE A 284 -6.99 15.12 19.95
C PHE A 284 -5.93 14.34 20.73
N SER A 285 -4.67 14.80 20.78
CA SER A 285 -3.65 14.24 21.69
C SER A 285 -3.43 12.74 21.47
N ASN A 286 -3.58 11.87 22.49
CA ASN A 286 -3.61 10.41 22.32
C ASN A 286 -4.72 9.94 21.36
N GLY A 287 -5.90 10.58 21.32
CA GLY A 287 -6.91 10.31 20.31
C GLY A 287 -6.43 10.64 18.89
N GLY A 288 -5.69 11.74 18.71
CA GLY A 288 -5.05 12.11 17.45
C GLY A 288 -3.92 11.15 17.04
N GLY A 289 -3.18 10.62 18.01
CA GLY A 289 -2.24 9.52 17.80
C GLY A 289 -2.95 8.25 17.31
N LEU A 290 -4.08 7.89 17.93
CA LEU A 290 -4.90 6.74 17.50
C LEU A 290 -5.44 6.94 16.08
N VAL A 291 -5.83 8.15 15.67
CA VAL A 291 -6.20 8.45 14.27
C VAL A 291 -5.03 8.14 13.31
N GLY A 292 -3.79 8.47 13.68
CA GLY A 292 -2.59 8.08 12.93
C GLY A 292 -2.38 6.56 12.87
N VAL A 293 -2.64 5.85 13.97
CA VAL A 293 -2.62 4.37 14.02
C VAL A 293 -3.67 3.76 13.07
N LEU A 294 -4.89 4.29 13.06
CA LEU A 294 -5.98 3.83 12.16
C LEU A 294 -5.63 4.07 10.68
N ALA A 295 -4.96 5.17 10.36
CA ALA A 295 -4.46 5.46 9.02
C ALA A 295 -3.32 4.51 8.60
N CYS A 296 -2.41 4.17 9.52
CA CYS A 296 -1.30 3.23 9.28
C CYS A 296 -1.72 1.76 9.15
N ASN A 297 -2.91 1.38 9.62
CA ASN A 297 -3.39 -0.01 9.64
C ASN A 297 -4.00 -0.41 8.28
N SER A 298 -3.51 -1.52 7.70
CA SER A 298 -3.89 -1.97 6.35
C SER A 298 -5.37 -2.36 6.16
N SER A 299 -6.08 -2.71 7.25
CA SER A 299 -7.51 -3.04 7.24
C SER A 299 -8.37 -1.79 7.44
N LEU A 300 -7.95 -0.88 8.32
CA LEU A 300 -8.73 0.28 8.73
C LEU A 300 -8.57 1.46 7.76
N SER A 301 -7.38 1.67 7.18
CA SER A 301 -7.18 2.66 6.11
C SER A 301 -8.02 2.37 4.85
N ASN A 302 -8.41 1.10 4.66
CA ASN A 302 -9.30 0.65 3.61
C ASN A 302 -10.80 0.85 3.91
N GLN A 303 -11.18 1.13 5.16
CA GLN A 303 -12.57 1.38 5.58
C GLN A 303 -12.84 2.86 5.84
N PHE A 304 -11.84 3.61 6.32
CA PHE A 304 -11.90 5.05 6.44
C PHE A 304 -11.62 5.75 5.11
N SER A 305 -12.13 6.98 4.99
CA SER A 305 -12.11 7.80 3.76
C SER A 305 -11.06 8.91 3.86
N ALA A 306 -11.01 9.59 5.01
CA ALA A 306 -10.03 10.61 5.38
C ALA A 306 -9.78 10.65 6.90
N PHE A 307 -8.64 11.22 7.30
CA PHE A 307 -8.16 11.30 8.68
C PHE A 307 -7.72 12.74 9.03
N ALA A 308 -8.14 13.27 10.17
CA ALA A 308 -7.81 14.64 10.59
C ALA A 308 -7.39 14.74 12.07
N ILE A 309 -6.20 15.25 12.35
CA ILE A 309 -5.50 15.10 13.62
C ILE A 309 -5.23 16.45 14.28
N ASN A 310 -5.41 16.52 15.60
CA ASN A 310 -5.18 17.74 16.39
C ASN A 310 -4.19 17.42 17.53
N ALA A 311 -3.03 18.06 17.54
CA ALA A 311 -1.94 17.84 18.51
C ALA A 311 -1.56 16.35 18.69
N GLY A 312 -1.45 15.59 17.59
CA GLY A 312 -1.46 14.12 17.62
C GLY A 312 -0.23 13.47 18.26
N ALA A 313 -0.44 12.55 19.20
CA ALA A 313 0.63 11.85 19.92
C ALA A 313 1.23 10.67 19.13
N GLN A 314 2.05 10.97 18.12
CA GLN A 314 2.63 10.01 17.18
C GLN A 314 3.89 9.31 17.76
N TYR A 315 3.70 8.37 18.70
CA TYR A 315 4.81 7.63 19.34
C TYR A 315 5.45 6.60 18.41
N THR A 316 6.74 6.72 18.12
CA THR A 316 7.47 5.72 17.31
C THR A 316 7.79 4.45 18.10
N ASN A 317 8.10 3.37 17.38
CA ASN A 317 8.61 2.12 17.94
C ASN A 317 10.02 2.24 18.57
N ASP A 318 10.68 3.39 18.44
CA ASP A 318 11.98 3.65 19.05
C ASP A 318 11.83 3.94 20.56
N SER A 319 12.61 3.21 21.35
CA SER A 319 12.68 3.31 22.81
C SER A 319 14.01 3.92 23.30
N ASP A 320 14.95 4.23 22.40
CA ASP A 320 16.18 4.95 22.76
C ASP A 320 15.92 6.45 22.96
N THR A 321 15.32 6.76 24.10
CA THR A 321 15.13 8.13 24.57
C THR A 321 16.42 8.90 24.85
N ALA A 322 17.60 8.27 24.80
CA ALA A 322 18.90 8.95 24.84
C ALA A 322 19.45 9.26 23.43
N GLY A 323 19.09 8.45 22.42
CA GLY A 323 19.30 8.71 21.00
C GLY A 323 18.36 9.75 20.40
N CYS A 324 17.16 9.92 20.97
CA CYS A 324 16.14 10.88 20.51
C CYS A 324 16.70 12.30 20.22
N PRO A 325 16.70 12.75 18.95
CA PRO A 325 17.23 14.06 18.57
C PRO A 325 16.51 15.20 19.30
N GLN A 326 17.29 16.09 19.91
CA GLN A 326 16.76 17.19 20.73
C GLN A 326 16.38 18.39 19.86
N SER A 327 15.16 18.34 19.29
CA SER A 327 14.47 19.43 18.58
C SER A 327 15.15 19.99 17.31
N GLY A 328 14.49 19.84 16.17
CA GLY A 328 14.91 20.42 14.88
C GLY A 328 15.70 19.44 14.01
N ASP A 329 16.77 18.84 14.55
CA ASP A 329 17.67 17.92 13.82
C ASP A 329 17.21 16.45 13.89
N VAL A 330 15.92 16.14 13.66
CA VAL A 330 15.48 14.74 13.51
C VAL A 330 15.94 14.22 12.14
N PRO A 331 16.77 13.16 12.05
CA PRO A 331 17.19 12.61 10.77
C PRO A 331 16.01 12.04 9.99
N SER A 332 16.06 12.19 8.66
CA SER A 332 15.15 11.56 7.69
C SER A 332 15.36 10.04 7.55
N THR A 333 15.69 9.38 8.67
CA THR A 333 15.96 7.95 8.81
C THR A 333 15.22 7.35 10.02
N ILE A 334 14.47 8.15 10.78
CA ILE A 334 13.57 7.66 11.83
C ILE A 334 12.22 7.36 11.18
N LEU A 335 11.96 6.09 10.85
CA LEU A 335 10.68 5.69 10.25
C LEU A 335 9.50 6.09 11.14
N THR A 336 8.55 6.83 10.56
CA THR A 336 7.34 7.37 11.24
C THR A 336 6.26 6.30 11.51
N ASN A 337 6.69 5.11 11.93
CA ASN A 337 5.81 4.03 12.37
C ASN A 337 5.29 4.34 13.79
N THR A 338 4.30 3.59 14.28
CA THR A 338 3.76 3.80 15.64
C THR A 338 4.09 2.60 16.56
N LEU A 339 4.05 2.76 17.88
CA LEU A 339 4.26 1.63 18.80
C LEU A 339 3.31 0.46 18.56
N VAL A 340 2.04 0.75 18.31
CA VAL A 340 0.98 -0.25 18.12
C VAL A 340 0.85 -0.69 16.65
N GLN A 341 1.50 0.00 15.70
CA GLN A 341 1.74 -0.42 14.32
C GLN A 341 3.22 -0.14 13.96
N PRO A 342 4.16 -1.01 14.39
CA PRO A 342 5.61 -0.77 14.28
C PRO A 342 6.15 -0.81 12.84
N VAL A 343 5.31 -1.17 11.87
CA VAL A 343 5.43 -0.81 10.45
C VAL A 343 4.12 -0.15 10.05
N CYS A 344 4.18 1.12 9.62
CA CYS A 344 3.02 1.84 9.09
C CYS A 344 2.82 1.44 7.62
N SER A 345 1.68 0.84 7.30
CA SER A 345 1.45 0.15 6.02
C SER A 345 -0.03 0.24 5.63
N PRO A 346 -0.51 1.43 5.20
CA PRO A 346 -1.89 1.59 4.72
C PRO A 346 -2.18 0.61 3.57
N GLY A 347 -3.39 0.07 3.55
CA GLY A 347 -3.82 -0.95 2.59
C GLY A 347 -4.38 -0.40 1.27
N ARG A 348 -4.32 0.93 1.08
CA ARG A 348 -4.59 1.65 -0.16
C ARG A 348 -3.66 2.86 -0.28
N GLN A 349 -3.42 3.32 -1.49
CA GLN A 349 -2.82 4.62 -1.77
C GLN A 349 -3.86 5.75 -1.57
N ASN A 350 -3.41 6.99 -1.72
CA ASN A 350 -4.17 8.23 -1.60
C ASN A 350 -5.02 8.29 -0.31
N VAL A 351 -4.35 8.10 0.82
CA VAL A 351 -4.90 8.24 2.17
C VAL A 351 -4.88 9.74 2.55
N PRO A 352 -6.02 10.41 2.69
CA PRO A 352 -6.05 11.83 3.01
C PRO A 352 -5.73 12.07 4.48
N ILE A 353 -4.72 12.92 4.74
CA ILE A 353 -4.25 13.29 6.08
C ILE A 353 -4.32 14.80 6.28
N LEU A 354 -4.95 15.24 7.36
CA LEU A 354 -4.93 16.61 7.86
C LEU A 354 -4.33 16.64 9.27
N GLU A 355 -3.45 17.60 9.56
CA GLU A 355 -2.82 17.80 10.89
C GLU A 355 -2.93 19.28 11.33
N PHE A 356 -3.18 19.50 12.63
CA PHE A 356 -3.09 20.81 13.29
C PHE A 356 -2.21 20.70 14.53
N HIS A 357 -1.23 21.59 14.67
CA HIS A 357 -0.32 21.57 15.82
C HIS A 357 0.14 22.97 16.25
N GLY A 358 0.20 23.19 17.56
CA GLY A 358 0.80 24.39 18.15
C GLY A 358 2.32 24.25 18.27
N ASP A 359 3.09 25.27 17.90
CA ASP A 359 4.56 25.23 18.01
C ASP A 359 5.12 25.56 19.40
N ALA A 360 4.24 25.93 20.34
CA ALA A 360 4.51 26.02 21.78
C ALA A 360 3.91 24.83 22.57
N ASP A 361 3.55 23.73 21.91
CA ASP A 361 3.05 22.52 22.57
C ASP A 361 4.14 21.86 23.45
N GLY A 362 4.02 22.04 24.77
CA GLY A 362 4.89 21.44 25.78
C GLY A 362 4.50 20.03 26.23
N THR A 363 3.49 19.39 25.63
CA THR A 363 2.99 18.07 26.00
C THR A 363 3.24 17.03 24.91
N ILE A 364 3.03 17.40 23.65
CA ILE A 364 3.41 16.68 22.44
C ILE A 364 4.20 17.68 21.61
N SER A 365 5.53 17.58 21.66
CA SER A 365 6.41 18.60 21.07
C SER A 365 6.29 18.63 19.55
N TYR A 366 5.96 19.81 18.99
CA TYR A 366 6.02 20.09 17.55
C TYR A 366 7.36 19.66 16.93
N ASN A 367 8.44 19.86 17.69
CA ASN A 367 9.81 19.59 17.29
C ASN A 367 10.27 18.17 17.68
N GLY A 368 9.35 17.27 18.04
CA GLY A 368 9.63 15.91 18.48
C GLY A 368 10.37 15.82 19.81
N GLY A 369 10.92 14.65 20.10
CA GLY A 369 11.73 14.37 21.28
C GLY A 369 11.18 13.26 22.20
N PRO A 370 11.87 12.96 23.33
CA PRO A 370 11.56 11.82 24.17
C PRO A 370 10.30 12.01 25.02
N ARG A 371 9.37 11.05 24.97
CA ARG A 371 8.08 11.09 25.66
C ARG A 371 7.63 9.69 26.12
N ARG A 372 7.25 9.55 27.39
CA ARG A 372 6.75 8.28 28.01
C ARG A 372 7.71 7.06 27.95
N GLY A 373 8.95 7.22 27.49
CA GLY A 373 9.89 6.10 27.25
C GLY A 373 10.12 5.80 25.76
N TYR A 374 9.61 6.65 24.86
CA TYR A 374 9.67 6.48 23.41
C TYR A 374 10.05 7.79 22.72
N CYS A 375 10.34 7.75 21.42
CA CYS A 375 10.52 8.96 20.62
C CYS A 375 9.20 9.48 20.02
N LEU A 376 9.10 10.80 19.89
CA LEU A 376 8.17 11.49 18.98
C LEU A 376 8.98 12.08 17.80
N PRO A 377 8.53 11.93 16.55
CA PRO A 377 9.12 12.63 15.42
C PRO A 377 8.78 14.13 15.50
N THR A 378 9.42 14.98 14.68
CA THR A 378 8.84 16.31 14.45
C THR A 378 7.55 16.17 13.66
N ILE A 379 6.60 17.09 13.86
CA ILE A 379 5.35 17.08 13.11
C ILE A 379 5.58 17.32 11.60
N PRO A 380 6.47 18.24 11.17
CA PRO A 380 6.87 18.33 9.76
C PRO A 380 7.38 17.02 9.16
N HIS A 381 8.14 16.22 9.93
CA HIS A 381 8.66 14.91 9.47
C HIS A 381 7.55 13.86 9.37
N TRP A 382 6.66 13.81 10.36
CA TRP A 382 5.50 12.91 10.34
C TRP A 382 4.56 13.21 9.17
N VAL A 383 4.30 14.49 8.88
CA VAL A 383 3.48 14.89 7.73
C VAL A 383 4.20 14.65 6.39
N SER A 384 5.51 14.94 6.29
CA SER A 384 6.26 14.68 5.06
C SER A 384 6.27 13.18 4.71
N ASP A 385 6.45 12.31 5.69
CA ASP A 385 6.39 10.87 5.48
C ASP A 385 5.01 10.41 4.97
N TRP A 386 3.91 11.06 5.39
CA TRP A 386 2.59 10.80 4.80
C TRP A 386 2.46 11.25 3.35
N SER A 387 3.19 12.30 2.94
CA SER A 387 3.33 12.67 1.53
C SER A 387 4.03 11.54 0.74
N VAL A 388 5.21 11.10 1.21
CA VAL A 388 5.98 10.01 0.57
C VAL A 388 5.19 8.69 0.53
N ARG A 389 4.47 8.34 1.61
CA ARG A 389 3.64 7.12 1.69
C ARG A 389 2.46 7.13 0.70
N ASN A 390 2.01 8.32 0.29
CA ASN A 390 1.02 8.50 -0.79
C ASN A 390 1.66 8.60 -2.19
N GLY A 391 2.99 8.46 -2.31
CA GLY A 391 3.71 8.59 -3.59
C GLY A 391 3.99 10.04 -4.02
N MET A 392 3.66 11.02 -3.18
CA MET A 392 3.88 12.44 -3.43
C MET A 392 5.28 12.90 -3.00
N THR A 393 5.70 14.08 -3.45
CA THR A 393 6.99 14.67 -3.04
C THR A 393 6.89 15.35 -1.66
N ASN A 394 8.04 15.67 -1.06
CA ASN A 394 8.11 16.48 0.15
C ASN A 394 8.03 18.01 -0.11
N ALA A 395 7.80 18.42 -1.36
CA ALA A 395 7.44 19.80 -1.65
C ALA A 395 6.05 20.11 -1.08
N SER A 396 5.84 21.35 -0.64
CA SER A 396 4.53 21.83 -0.23
C SER A 396 4.33 23.30 -0.62
N VAL A 397 3.09 23.64 -0.96
CA VAL A 397 2.64 25.03 -1.08
C VAL A 397 2.45 25.58 0.32
N VAL A 398 3.21 26.62 0.66
CA VAL A 398 3.25 27.20 2.01
C VAL A 398 2.47 28.52 2.04
N THR A 399 1.32 28.51 2.70
CA THR A 399 0.39 29.64 2.74
C THR A 399 0.31 30.24 4.15
N PRO A 400 0.73 31.50 4.38
CA PRO A 400 0.55 32.18 5.66
C PRO A 400 -0.91 32.62 5.82
N LEU A 401 -1.52 32.26 6.95
CA LEU A 401 -2.91 32.55 7.31
C LEU A 401 -2.97 33.33 8.63
N ALA A 402 -4.14 33.91 8.94
CA ALA A 402 -4.39 34.66 10.17
C ALA A 402 -3.27 35.67 10.51
N ASN A 403 -2.94 36.57 9.57
CA ASN A 403 -1.85 37.56 9.68
C ASN A 403 -0.44 36.97 9.95
N GLY A 404 -0.21 35.71 9.57
CA GLY A 404 1.05 34.99 9.83
C GLY A 404 1.11 34.29 11.20
N GLN A 405 0.00 34.25 11.94
CA GLN A 405 -0.12 33.44 13.16
C GLN A 405 -0.35 31.95 12.86
N VAL A 406 -0.65 31.61 11.61
CA VAL A 406 -0.80 30.23 11.11
C VAL A 406 -0.01 30.07 9.82
N THR A 407 0.62 28.91 9.64
CA THR A 407 1.19 28.48 8.36
C THR A 407 0.53 27.18 7.92
N LYS A 408 -0.19 27.23 6.79
CA LYS A 408 -0.71 26.05 6.09
C LYS A 408 0.38 25.50 5.16
N TYR A 409 0.54 24.20 5.14
CA TYR A 409 1.41 23.45 4.23
C TYR A 409 0.54 22.44 3.48
N GLU A 410 0.47 22.56 2.16
CA GLU A 410 -0.24 21.61 1.29
C GLU A 410 0.77 20.84 0.46
N TYR A 411 0.89 19.54 0.72
CA TYR A 411 1.84 18.68 0.03
C TYR A 411 1.21 18.12 -1.26
N GLY A 412 2.07 17.67 -2.18
CA GLY A 412 1.67 17.24 -3.52
C GLY A 412 1.73 18.38 -4.56
N ALA A 413 1.19 18.10 -5.74
CA ALA A 413 1.07 19.03 -6.86
C ALA A 413 -0.20 18.70 -7.67
N ASP A 414 -0.65 19.66 -8.49
CA ASP A 414 -1.82 19.53 -9.36
C ASP A 414 -3.04 18.94 -8.63
N ASP A 415 -3.72 17.93 -9.19
CA ASP A 415 -4.99 17.39 -8.65
C ASP A 415 -4.86 16.76 -7.24
N ASP A 416 -3.68 16.25 -6.88
CA ASP A 416 -3.39 15.68 -5.55
C ASP A 416 -3.08 16.77 -4.48
N GLN A 417 -3.01 18.05 -4.85
CA GLN A 417 -2.65 19.11 -3.89
C GLN A 417 -3.63 19.17 -2.70
N GLY A 418 -3.04 19.14 -1.51
CA GLY A 418 -3.78 19.20 -0.24
C GLY A 418 -4.32 17.85 0.22
N LEU A 419 -4.07 16.74 -0.49
CA LEU A 419 -4.33 15.37 -0.01
C LEU A 419 -3.64 15.10 1.34
N VAL A 420 -2.45 15.67 1.53
CA VAL A 420 -1.76 15.76 2.82
C VAL A 420 -1.59 17.24 3.16
N THR A 421 -2.20 17.68 4.27
CA THR A 421 -2.24 19.09 4.69
C THR A 421 -1.85 19.25 6.16
N HIS A 422 -1.09 20.28 6.49
CA HIS A 422 -0.67 20.61 7.85
C HIS A 422 -0.88 22.09 8.19
N TYR A 423 -1.39 22.37 9.38
CA TYR A 423 -1.55 23.71 9.93
C TYR A 423 -0.68 23.89 11.19
N LYS A 424 0.45 24.57 11.01
CA LYS A 424 1.28 25.05 12.13
C LYS A 424 0.64 26.31 12.73
N VAL A 425 0.35 26.30 14.03
CA VAL A 425 -0.22 27.43 14.76
C VAL A 425 0.83 28.04 15.69
N ALA A 426 1.21 29.29 15.45
CA ALA A 426 2.31 29.96 16.15
C ALA A 426 1.92 30.37 17.58
N GLY A 427 2.73 29.98 18.57
CA GLY A 427 2.52 30.28 19.99
C GLY A 427 1.39 29.48 20.64
N TRP A 428 0.78 28.53 19.93
CA TRP A 428 -0.31 27.70 20.45
C TRP A 428 0.21 26.51 21.28
N ASN A 429 -0.56 26.13 22.30
CA ASN A 429 -0.21 25.12 23.30
C ASN A 429 -0.96 23.79 23.04
N HIS A 430 -0.83 22.81 23.93
CA HIS A 430 -1.55 21.52 23.85
C HIS A 430 -3.07 21.66 24.09
N ALA A 431 -3.80 22.07 23.07
CA ALA A 431 -5.25 22.20 23.08
C ALA A 431 -5.81 22.09 21.65
N TRP A 432 -7.07 21.65 21.52
CA TRP A 432 -7.79 21.68 20.26
C TRP A 432 -7.77 23.11 19.67
N VAL A 433 -7.30 23.25 18.43
CA VAL A 433 -7.22 24.55 17.76
C VAL A 433 -8.63 25.10 17.53
N SER A 434 -9.08 26.01 18.40
CA SER A 434 -10.39 26.68 18.29
C SER A 434 -10.33 28.14 18.74
N THR A 435 -11.05 28.99 18.03
CA THR A 435 -11.21 30.42 18.36
C THR A 435 -11.87 30.62 19.73
N ALA A 436 -12.75 29.71 20.15
CA ALA A 436 -13.38 29.71 21.46
C ALA A 436 -12.38 29.48 22.62
N LEU A 437 -11.22 28.89 22.33
CA LEU A 437 -10.11 28.71 23.26
C LEU A 437 -9.00 29.77 23.09
N GLY A 438 -9.17 30.71 22.14
CA GLY A 438 -8.22 31.78 21.84
C GLY A 438 -7.20 31.47 20.75
N ALA A 439 -7.39 30.41 19.95
CA ALA A 439 -6.56 30.16 18.77
C ALA A 439 -6.86 31.17 17.65
N PRO A 440 -5.90 31.44 16.74
CA PRO A 440 -6.09 32.39 15.62
C PRO A 440 -6.99 31.87 14.47
N ILE A 441 -7.37 30.59 14.49
CA ILE A 441 -8.31 29.93 13.56
C ILE A 441 -9.15 28.91 14.34
N ASP A 442 -10.22 28.41 13.73
CA ASP A 442 -10.93 27.23 14.23
C ASP A 442 -10.69 26.02 13.32
N SER A 443 -10.23 24.92 13.91
CA SER A 443 -9.92 23.70 13.16
C SER A 443 -11.16 22.88 12.82
N THR A 444 -12.23 22.94 13.62
CA THR A 444 -13.43 22.11 13.38
C THR A 444 -14.09 22.31 12.00
N PRO A 445 -14.37 23.54 11.51
CA PRO A 445 -14.93 23.71 10.16
C PRO A 445 -13.99 23.20 9.07
N ILE A 446 -12.68 23.45 9.20
CA ILE A 446 -11.64 22.99 8.25
C ILE A 446 -11.53 21.46 8.25
N ILE A 447 -11.67 20.82 9.43
CA ILE A 447 -11.73 19.36 9.58
C ILE A 447 -12.94 18.79 8.85
N LEU A 448 -14.12 19.43 8.98
CA LEU A 448 -15.33 18.97 8.30
C LEU A 448 -15.25 19.15 6.78
N GLU A 449 -14.78 20.30 6.31
CA GLU A 449 -14.49 20.56 4.87
C GLU A 449 -13.54 19.49 4.30
N PHE A 450 -12.41 19.27 4.96
CA PHE A 450 -11.41 18.27 4.53
C PHE A 450 -11.97 16.85 4.55
N LEU A 451 -12.61 16.43 5.64
CA LEU A 451 -13.15 15.07 5.76
C LEU A 451 -14.26 14.79 4.73
N TYR A 452 -15.05 15.80 4.36
CA TYR A 452 -16.13 15.66 3.38
C TYR A 452 -15.68 15.76 1.90
N ARG A 453 -14.51 16.35 1.61
CA ARG A 453 -13.88 16.32 0.26
C ARG A 453 -13.61 14.89 -0.25
N PHE A 454 -13.45 13.90 0.64
CA PHE A 454 -12.98 12.56 0.26
C PHE A 454 -13.99 11.44 0.50
N THR A 455 -14.18 10.60 -0.52
CA THR A 455 -14.93 9.33 -0.44
C THR A 455 -14.02 8.13 -0.64
N ASN A 456 -14.35 7.00 -0.02
CA ASN A 456 -13.76 5.69 -0.31
C ASN A 456 -14.83 4.70 -0.80
N PRO A 457 -15.13 4.64 -2.13
CA PRO A 457 -16.15 3.75 -2.70
C PRO A 457 -15.91 2.25 -2.46
N ASN A 458 -14.69 1.84 -2.09
CA ASN A 458 -14.35 0.45 -1.83
C ASN A 458 -14.57 0.04 -0.35
N ALA A 459 -14.76 0.99 0.57
CA ALA A 459 -14.85 0.73 2.00
C ALA A 459 -15.85 -0.37 2.39
N LEU A 460 -17.02 -0.41 1.74
CA LEU A 460 -18.04 -1.45 1.95
C LEU A 460 -17.51 -2.88 1.78
N ARG A 461 -16.52 -3.10 0.90
CA ARG A 461 -15.88 -4.41 0.67
C ARG A 461 -15.03 -4.89 1.86
N TYR A 462 -14.53 -3.95 2.65
CA TYR A 462 -13.63 -4.19 3.78
C TYR A 462 -14.36 -4.19 5.14
N ILE A 463 -15.63 -3.80 5.19
CA ILE A 463 -16.46 -3.81 6.41
C ILE A 463 -17.07 -5.21 6.59
N PRO A 464 -16.64 -6.01 7.59
CA PRO A 464 -17.15 -7.37 7.77
C PRO A 464 -18.68 -7.40 7.93
N ALA A 465 -19.30 -8.52 7.52
CA ALA A 465 -20.65 -8.81 7.95
C ALA A 465 -20.67 -8.97 9.49
N PRO A 466 -21.71 -8.49 10.20
CA PRO A 466 -21.82 -8.73 11.64
C PRO A 466 -21.84 -10.23 11.92
N PRO A 467 -21.21 -10.69 13.02
CA PRO A 467 -21.22 -12.10 13.38
C PRO A 467 -22.67 -12.59 13.53
N SER A 468 -22.98 -13.72 12.90
CA SER A 468 -24.31 -14.32 12.98
C SER A 468 -24.73 -14.49 14.44
N PRO A 469 -25.96 -14.09 14.85
CA PRO A 469 -26.41 -14.27 16.22
C PRO A 469 -26.19 -15.72 16.66
N PRO A 470 -25.63 -15.97 17.87
CA PRO A 470 -25.35 -17.32 18.32
C PRO A 470 -26.65 -18.13 18.31
N ALA A 471 -26.64 -19.24 17.56
CA ALA A 471 -27.83 -20.05 17.35
C ALA A 471 -28.45 -20.43 18.71
N VAL A 472 -29.67 -19.94 18.97
CA VAL A 472 -30.31 -20.08 20.28
C VAL A 472 -30.72 -21.53 20.49
N SER A 473 -29.80 -22.31 21.06
CA SER A 473 -30.06 -23.68 21.51
C SER A 473 -31.07 -23.63 22.66
N SER A 474 -32.36 -23.72 22.32
CA SER A 474 -33.49 -23.75 23.24
C SER A 474 -33.55 -25.08 24.00
N THR A 475 -32.51 -25.33 24.79
CA THR A 475 -32.30 -26.52 25.59
C THR A 475 -33.18 -26.43 26.84
N VAL A 476 -34.49 -26.61 26.66
CA VAL A 476 -35.48 -26.58 27.76
C VAL A 476 -35.25 -27.79 28.66
N SER A 477 -34.60 -27.55 29.80
CA SER A 477 -34.27 -28.55 30.80
C SER A 477 -35.46 -28.90 31.71
N SER A 478 -36.44 -29.64 31.16
CA SER A 478 -37.54 -30.20 31.95
C SER A 478 -37.11 -31.49 32.69
N SER A 479 -36.87 -31.39 33.99
CA SER A 479 -36.43 -32.50 34.84
C SER A 479 -37.59 -33.24 35.51
N THR A 480 -37.99 -34.38 34.93
CA THR A 480 -38.83 -35.38 35.64
C THR A 480 -38.43 -36.81 35.24
N SER A 481 -38.29 -37.67 36.25
CA SER A 481 -37.88 -39.08 36.10
C SER A 481 -39.04 -39.99 35.69
N ALA A 482 -38.76 -41.07 34.94
CA ALA A 482 -38.97 -42.47 35.38
C ALA A 482 -39.20 -43.49 34.23
N ILE A 483 -38.56 -44.66 34.39
CA ILE A 483 -38.95 -45.98 33.85
C ILE A 483 -38.82 -46.19 32.32
N ALA A 484 -38.50 -47.42 31.93
CA ALA A 484 -38.21 -47.84 30.55
C ALA A 484 -39.23 -48.85 30.02
N THR A 485 -39.36 -48.99 28.69
CA THR A 485 -39.49 -50.28 27.99
C THR A 485 -39.44 -50.16 26.45
N SER A 486 -38.88 -51.20 25.80
CA SER A 486 -39.16 -51.73 24.44
C SER A 486 -39.37 -50.83 23.20
N SER A 487 -38.56 -51.12 22.16
CA SER A 487 -38.81 -50.99 20.70
C SER A 487 -40.07 -51.80 20.23
N PRO A 488 -40.54 -51.81 18.94
CA PRO A 488 -39.83 -51.40 17.70
C PRO A 488 -40.66 -50.83 16.48
N SER A 489 -39.90 -50.41 15.45
CA SER A 489 -40.17 -50.56 13.99
C SER A 489 -41.12 -49.61 13.21
N ALA A 490 -40.83 -49.51 11.90
CA ALA A 490 -41.54 -48.86 10.77
C ALA A 490 -41.68 -47.31 10.78
N GLY A 491 -41.60 -46.59 9.65
CA GLY A 491 -41.34 -47.04 8.25
C GLY A 491 -41.05 -45.90 7.25
N ILE A 492 -40.52 -46.29 6.08
CA ILE A 492 -40.12 -45.52 4.87
C ILE A 492 -41.37 -45.25 3.97
N PRO A 493 -41.46 -44.28 3.00
CA PRO A 493 -40.45 -43.39 2.39
C PRO A 493 -40.80 -41.87 2.28
N SER A 494 -39.87 -41.09 1.70
CA SER A 494 -40.09 -39.80 1.04
C SER A 494 -40.95 -39.90 -0.25
N PRO A 495 -41.30 -38.76 -0.88
CA PRO A 495 -40.73 -38.54 -2.23
C PRO A 495 -40.21 -37.10 -2.45
N SER A 496 -39.54 -36.88 -3.59
CA SER A 496 -38.88 -35.62 -3.98
C SER A 496 -39.43 -35.03 -5.29
N SER A 497 -39.59 -33.70 -5.33
CA SER A 497 -39.45 -32.80 -6.51
C SER A 497 -39.63 -31.36 -6.02
N ASN A 498 -38.81 -30.34 -6.33
CA ASN A 498 -38.25 -29.79 -7.58
C ASN A 498 -39.19 -28.86 -8.37
N LEU A 499 -38.62 -27.68 -8.72
CA LEU A 499 -38.98 -26.72 -9.79
C LEU A 499 -40.14 -25.71 -9.58
N SER A 500 -39.73 -24.50 -9.17
CA SER A 500 -39.83 -23.23 -9.93
C SER A 500 -41.18 -22.57 -10.31
N SER A 501 -41.31 -21.30 -9.92
CA SER A 501 -41.90 -20.14 -10.65
C SER A 501 -43.40 -20.18 -11.04
N VAL A 502 -44.23 -19.15 -10.77
CA VAL A 502 -44.27 -17.84 -11.48
C VAL A 502 -45.12 -16.80 -10.69
N ALA A 503 -45.02 -15.53 -11.09
CA ALA A 503 -45.54 -14.27 -10.54
C ALA A 503 -47.00 -14.12 -10.03
N PHE A 504 -47.19 -13.00 -9.30
CA PHE A 504 -48.40 -12.19 -9.04
C PHE A 504 -49.23 -11.84 -10.31
N PRO A 505 -50.43 -11.17 -10.25
CA PRO A 505 -51.07 -10.49 -9.11
C PRO A 505 -52.61 -10.68 -8.93
N ASN A 506 -53.18 -10.31 -7.76
CA ASN A 506 -54.05 -9.11 -7.66
C ASN A 506 -54.70 -8.84 -6.28
N VAL A 507 -54.59 -7.57 -5.90
CA VAL A 507 -55.51 -6.70 -5.13
C VAL A 507 -56.87 -7.27 -4.69
N THR A 508 -57.15 -7.24 -3.39
CA THR A 508 -58.32 -6.50 -2.84
C THR A 508 -58.14 -6.21 -1.34
N ALA A 509 -58.52 -5.02 -0.90
CA ALA A 509 -58.44 -4.60 0.49
C ALA A 509 -59.82 -4.51 1.14
N VAL A 510 -59.95 -5.02 2.37
CA VAL A 510 -61.08 -4.74 3.28
C VAL A 510 -60.55 -4.60 4.70
N SER A 511 -60.64 -3.39 5.25
CA SER A 511 -60.61 -3.15 6.70
C SER A 511 -62.06 -3.14 7.23
N PRO A 512 -62.27 -3.46 8.51
CA PRO A 512 -62.81 -2.40 9.37
C PRO A 512 -62.33 -2.42 10.83
N SER A 513 -62.34 -1.23 11.43
CA SER A 513 -62.50 -0.95 12.87
C SER A 513 -63.64 0.09 12.97
N PRO A 514 -64.39 0.27 14.10
CA PRO A 514 -63.81 0.90 15.31
C PRO A 514 -64.51 0.56 16.67
N SER A 515 -64.09 1.28 17.73
CA SER A 515 -64.83 1.55 19.01
C SER A 515 -64.75 0.47 20.12
N ASN A 516 -64.83 0.77 21.44
CA ASN A 516 -65.18 2.02 22.15
C ASN A 516 -64.74 2.04 23.67
N ILE A 517 -64.87 3.19 24.36
CA ILE A 517 -65.06 3.37 25.86
C ILE A 517 -63.84 3.08 26.79
N SER A 518 -63.50 3.82 27.87
CA SER A 518 -63.87 5.16 28.42
C SER A 518 -62.89 5.68 29.52
N LEU A 519 -63.00 6.98 29.90
CA LEU A 519 -62.27 7.69 30.99
C LEU A 519 -62.92 7.53 32.40
N PRO A 520 -62.23 7.87 33.52
CA PRO A 520 -62.42 9.19 34.19
C PRO A 520 -61.18 9.79 34.92
N LEU A 521 -61.36 10.86 35.70
CA LEU A 521 -60.33 11.78 36.23
C LEU A 521 -59.81 11.52 37.67
N ASN A 522 -58.49 11.72 37.85
CA ASN A 522 -57.76 12.56 38.85
C ASN A 522 -58.36 12.85 40.27
N THR A 523 -57.57 12.59 41.35
CA THR A 523 -57.22 13.56 42.44
C THR A 523 -56.22 12.99 43.48
N THR A 524 -55.19 13.79 43.85
CA THR A 524 -54.51 13.97 45.19
C THR A 524 -54.19 12.76 46.10
N THR A 525 -53.08 12.62 46.84
CA THR A 525 -52.07 13.55 47.45
C THR A 525 -50.81 12.72 47.89
N SER A 526 -49.73 13.12 48.59
CA SER A 526 -49.25 14.36 49.27
C SER A 526 -47.73 14.30 49.60
N LEU A 527 -47.13 15.48 49.82
CA LEU A 527 -46.00 15.88 50.71
C LEU A 527 -45.16 14.77 51.43
N SER A 528 -43.82 14.90 51.54
CA SER A 528 -43.15 16.03 52.22
C SER A 528 -41.70 16.32 51.81
N VAL A 529 -41.26 17.54 52.12
CA VAL A 529 -39.89 18.14 52.06
C VAL A 529 -39.55 18.63 53.50
N PRO A 530 -38.51 19.44 53.86
CA PRO A 530 -37.24 19.86 53.22
C PRO A 530 -36.01 19.90 54.21
N LEU A 531 -34.92 20.65 53.85
CA LEU A 531 -33.92 21.29 54.76
C LEU A 531 -32.90 20.35 55.51
N THR A 532 -31.66 20.70 55.90
CA THR A 532 -30.67 21.76 55.51
C THR A 532 -29.26 21.49 56.10
N THR A 533 -28.23 22.15 55.53
CA THR A 533 -26.97 22.65 56.16
C THR A 533 -25.90 21.71 56.74
N ALA A 534 -24.65 22.13 56.49
CA ALA A 534 -23.34 21.76 57.07
C ALA A 534 -23.25 22.07 58.60
N PRO A 535 -22.11 21.88 59.35
CA PRO A 535 -20.68 21.72 58.96
C PRO A 535 -20.04 20.41 59.53
N VAL A 536 -18.72 20.11 59.50
CA VAL A 536 -17.55 20.76 60.16
C VAL A 536 -16.22 20.21 59.61
N SER A 537 -15.20 21.07 59.53
CA SER A 537 -13.79 20.76 59.27
C SER A 537 -12.97 20.57 60.55
N VAL A 538 -11.86 19.80 60.54
CA VAL A 538 -10.63 20.16 61.30
C VAL A 538 -9.38 19.42 60.77
N ASN A 539 -8.22 20.00 61.07
CA ASN A 539 -6.92 19.86 60.40
C ASN A 539 -5.92 18.89 61.11
N MET A 540 -4.88 18.46 60.40
CA MET A 540 -3.51 18.06 60.82
C MET A 540 -3.22 17.44 62.21
N SER A 541 -2.56 16.27 62.22
CA SER A 541 -1.36 16.01 63.06
C SER A 541 -0.57 14.75 62.65
N THR A 542 0.76 14.81 62.69
CA THR A 542 1.71 13.66 62.72
C THR A 542 2.01 13.29 64.20
N PRO A 543 2.97 12.39 64.60
CA PRO A 543 3.85 11.46 63.87
C PRO A 543 3.88 10.01 64.46
N PHE A 544 4.71 9.10 63.92
CA PHE A 544 5.75 8.31 64.65
C PHE A 544 6.53 7.35 63.73
N ASN A 545 7.62 6.72 64.22
CA ASN A 545 8.52 5.86 63.44
C ASN A 545 9.26 4.78 64.30
N VAL A 546 9.80 3.76 63.63
CA VAL A 546 10.83 2.75 64.02
C VAL A 546 10.49 1.64 65.05
N SER A 547 10.55 0.39 64.56
CA SER A 547 11.25 -0.74 65.20
C SER A 547 11.51 -1.84 64.15
N SER A 548 12.66 -2.48 63.86
CA SER A 548 14.10 -2.45 64.26
C SER A 548 14.58 -3.87 64.65
N ILE A 549 15.49 -4.48 63.86
CA ILE A 549 16.35 -5.66 64.17
C ILE A 549 17.29 -5.91 62.96
N THR A 550 18.45 -6.58 63.08
CA THR A 550 19.78 -5.99 63.41
C THR A 550 20.93 -6.98 63.19
N ALA A 551 21.93 -6.65 62.34
CA ALA A 551 23.34 -7.10 62.27
C ALA A 551 23.93 -6.56 60.94
N ASP A 552 25.06 -5.84 60.80
CA ASP A 552 26.44 -6.00 61.32
C ASP A 552 27.24 -7.09 60.55
N SER A 553 28.48 -6.91 60.05
CA SER A 553 29.49 -5.85 60.27
C SER A 553 30.35 -5.54 59.03
N THR A 554 31.25 -4.54 59.11
CA THR A 554 32.22 -4.16 58.06
C THR A 554 33.64 -4.66 58.34
N THR A 555 34.45 -4.92 57.31
CA THR A 555 35.91 -4.74 57.38
C THR A 555 36.54 -4.59 55.99
N ALA A 556 37.66 -3.88 55.90
CA ALA A 556 38.47 -3.74 54.69
C ALA A 556 39.94 -4.03 55.02
N PHE A 557 40.75 -4.34 54.02
CA PHE A 557 42.22 -4.38 54.13
C PHE A 557 42.88 -3.62 52.98
N ASN A 558 44.03 -3.02 53.28
CA ASN A 558 44.73 -2.07 52.43
C ASN A 558 46.24 -2.17 52.69
N THR A 559 47.05 -2.29 51.63
CA THR A 559 48.49 -1.96 51.67
C THR A 559 49.02 -1.62 50.28
N SER A 560 49.62 -0.43 50.16
CA SER A 560 50.30 0.11 48.96
C SER A 560 51.73 -0.45 48.80
N ILE A 561 52.41 -0.21 47.65
CA ILE A 561 53.79 0.36 47.50
C ILE A 561 54.46 0.08 46.11
N VAL A 562 54.66 1.17 45.33
CA VAL A 562 55.89 1.61 44.60
C VAL A 562 56.43 0.91 43.31
N SER A 563 56.51 1.74 42.23
CA SER A 563 57.49 1.86 41.11
C SER A 563 57.54 0.95 39.85
N LEU A 564 57.86 1.65 38.75
CA LEU A 564 58.35 1.29 37.39
C LEU A 564 59.73 0.55 37.40
N PRO A 565 60.36 0.08 36.27
CA PRO A 565 60.16 0.49 34.87
C PRO A 565 60.34 -0.54 33.70
N ASP A 566 60.06 -0.06 32.48
CA ASP A 566 60.74 -0.22 31.17
C ASP A 566 61.01 -1.57 30.42
N THR A 567 60.40 -1.64 29.22
CA THR A 567 60.97 -1.93 27.87
C THR A 567 61.48 -3.33 27.40
N ALA A 568 60.72 -3.90 26.44
CA ALA A 568 61.10 -4.12 25.01
C ALA A 568 61.89 -5.37 24.51
N VAL A 569 61.91 -5.45 23.15
CA VAL A 569 62.63 -6.38 22.22
C VAL A 569 62.03 -7.80 22.10
N LEU A 570 61.52 -8.33 20.97
CA LEU A 570 61.76 -8.33 19.50
C LEU A 570 62.61 -9.51 18.94
N SER A 571 61.91 -10.42 18.24
CA SER A 571 62.24 -11.07 16.94
C SER A 571 63.64 -11.63 16.61
N SER A 572 63.68 -12.88 16.09
CA SER A 572 64.45 -13.39 14.91
C SER A 572 64.58 -14.93 14.98
N ALA A 573 64.94 -15.71 13.94
CA ALA A 573 65.43 -15.43 12.58
C ALA A 573 64.94 -16.45 11.51
N PHE A 574 65.32 -16.24 10.25
CA PHE A 574 65.05 -17.07 9.04
C PHE A 574 66.02 -18.28 8.89
N SER A 575 65.74 -19.23 7.97
CA SER A 575 66.51 -19.44 6.70
C SER A 575 66.46 -20.86 6.04
N THR A 576 66.12 -20.94 4.74
CA THR A 576 66.65 -21.82 3.63
C THR A 576 66.71 -23.39 3.71
N ALA A 577 66.78 -24.20 2.62
CA ALA A 577 66.36 -24.15 1.20
C ALA A 577 66.76 -25.43 0.36
N THR A 578 65.94 -25.88 -0.62
CA THR A 578 66.28 -26.71 -1.86
C THR A 578 66.90 -28.13 -1.70
N PRO A 579 67.11 -29.00 -2.77
CA PRO A 579 66.72 -29.01 -4.21
C PRO A 579 66.04 -30.36 -4.73
N ALA A 580 65.98 -30.61 -6.06
CA ALA A 580 65.31 -31.74 -6.80
C ALA A 580 66.25 -32.92 -7.21
N PRO A 581 65.82 -34.01 -7.94
CA PRO A 581 65.77 -34.01 -9.44
C PRO A 581 64.83 -35.03 -10.20
N PHE A 582 64.80 -34.89 -11.55
CA PHE A 582 64.49 -35.74 -12.76
C PHE A 582 64.21 -37.29 -12.67
N ALA A 583 63.68 -38.03 -13.68
CA ALA A 583 63.70 -37.87 -15.17
C ALA A 583 62.63 -38.67 -16.01
N ASN A 584 62.39 -38.24 -17.27
CA ASN A 584 62.16 -38.98 -18.57
C ASN A 584 61.19 -40.20 -18.71
N ALA A 585 60.56 -40.50 -19.86
CA ALA A 585 60.41 -39.87 -21.21
C ALA A 585 59.15 -40.44 -21.93
N THR A 586 58.51 -39.80 -22.93
CA THR A 586 58.92 -39.77 -24.37
C THR A 586 58.06 -38.80 -25.21
N ALA A 587 58.56 -38.39 -26.39
CA ALA A 587 57.87 -37.62 -27.44
C ALA A 587 57.67 -38.51 -28.71
N THR A 588 56.99 -38.19 -29.83
CA THR A 588 56.78 -36.95 -30.65
C THR A 588 55.37 -37.01 -31.32
N MET A 589 54.81 -36.06 -32.09
CA MET A 589 55.28 -35.29 -33.28
C MET A 589 54.55 -33.95 -33.54
N ASP A 590 55.04 -33.21 -34.56
CA ASP A 590 54.95 -31.77 -34.77
C ASP A 590 53.73 -31.15 -35.50
N THR A 591 53.59 -29.84 -35.22
CA THR A 591 52.93 -28.68 -35.86
C THR A 591 52.65 -28.64 -37.38
N ASN A 592 51.58 -27.89 -37.80
CA ASN A 592 51.46 -26.89 -38.92
C ASN A 592 50.01 -26.80 -39.53
N ILE A 593 49.50 -25.73 -40.20
CA ILE A 593 49.61 -24.26 -40.03
C ILE A 593 48.50 -23.48 -40.86
N THR A 594 48.10 -22.26 -40.42
CA THR A 594 47.29 -21.19 -41.11
C THR A 594 45.81 -21.35 -41.60
N LEU A 595 45.06 -20.27 -41.32
CA LEU A 595 43.87 -19.59 -41.93
C LEU A 595 43.47 -19.86 -43.41
N PRO A 596 42.19 -19.64 -43.87
CA PRO A 596 41.52 -18.32 -43.87
C PRO A 596 39.96 -18.27 -43.69
N THR A 597 39.36 -17.10 -43.97
CA THR A 597 37.98 -16.64 -43.67
C THR A 597 36.99 -16.66 -44.86
N SER A 598 35.68 -16.55 -44.58
CA SER A 598 34.64 -16.08 -45.54
C SER A 598 33.37 -15.56 -44.82
N SER A 599 32.46 -14.91 -45.56
CA SER A 599 31.38 -14.01 -45.05
C SER A 599 29.96 -14.53 -45.39
N PRO A 600 28.85 -13.92 -44.89
CA PRO A 600 27.50 -14.51 -45.01
C PRO A 600 26.83 -14.27 -46.37
N THR A 601 25.80 -15.07 -46.66
CA THR A 601 25.00 -15.02 -47.89
C THR A 601 23.74 -14.15 -47.76
N SER A 602 23.49 -13.29 -48.75
CA SER A 602 22.22 -12.58 -48.97
C SER A 602 21.34 -13.28 -50.03
N VAL A 603 20.09 -12.84 -50.15
CA VAL A 603 19.12 -13.25 -51.19
C VAL A 603 18.71 -12.01 -51.99
N SER A 604 18.52 -12.15 -53.30
CA SER A 604 18.22 -11.04 -54.22
C SER A 604 16.82 -11.12 -54.84
N CYS A 605 16.24 -9.96 -55.19
CA CYS A 605 14.91 -9.87 -55.80
C CYS A 605 14.83 -10.54 -57.19
N PRO A 606 13.67 -11.13 -57.55
CA PRO A 606 13.43 -11.66 -58.89
C PRO A 606 13.24 -10.53 -59.93
N SER A 607 13.34 -10.87 -61.21
CA SER A 607 13.52 -9.92 -62.33
C SER A 607 12.31 -9.05 -62.72
N SER A 608 11.27 -8.95 -61.88
CA SER A 608 10.09 -8.12 -62.11
C SER A 608 9.34 -7.82 -60.80
N ASN A 609 9.16 -6.53 -60.48
CA ASN A 609 8.27 -6.08 -59.41
C ASN A 609 6.81 -6.50 -59.69
N ASN A 610 5.98 -6.53 -58.64
CA ASN A 610 4.59 -7.00 -58.68
C ASN A 610 4.47 -8.50 -59.05
N THR A 611 5.44 -9.33 -58.61
CA THR A 611 5.30 -10.79 -58.64
C THR A 611 4.51 -11.25 -57.41
N LEU A 612 3.43 -12.00 -57.64
CA LEU A 612 2.62 -12.63 -56.58
C LEU A 612 3.25 -13.94 -56.11
N TYR A 613 3.36 -14.12 -54.79
CA TYR A 613 3.84 -15.35 -54.16
C TYR A 613 2.76 -15.93 -53.24
N THR A 614 2.42 -17.21 -53.42
CA THR A 614 1.50 -17.94 -52.53
C THR A 614 2.28 -18.91 -51.66
N ASP A 615 2.09 -18.86 -50.35
CA ASP A 615 2.65 -19.83 -49.42
C ASP A 615 1.84 -21.14 -49.48
N PRO A 616 2.42 -22.28 -49.94
CA PRO A 616 1.72 -23.55 -50.07
C PRO A 616 1.40 -24.23 -48.73
N SER A 617 1.80 -23.65 -47.59
CA SER A 617 1.47 -24.14 -46.24
C SER A 617 0.31 -23.40 -45.57
N SER A 618 -0.05 -22.21 -46.05
CA SER A 618 -1.16 -21.38 -45.54
C SER A 618 -2.14 -20.90 -46.61
N ASP A 619 -1.93 -21.30 -47.87
CA ASP A 619 -2.72 -20.96 -49.07
C ASP A 619 -2.97 -19.45 -49.26
N SER A 620 -2.05 -18.63 -48.71
CA SER A 620 -2.15 -17.18 -48.66
C SER A 620 -1.20 -16.53 -49.66
N THR A 621 -1.73 -15.63 -50.50
CA THR A 621 -0.99 -14.93 -51.56
C THR A 621 -0.63 -13.50 -51.17
N PHE A 622 0.61 -13.10 -51.43
CA PHE A 622 1.16 -11.77 -51.16
C PHE A 622 1.83 -11.19 -52.42
N GLU A 623 1.81 -9.87 -52.57
CA GLU A 623 2.46 -9.15 -53.67
C GLU A 623 3.76 -8.51 -53.21
N ILE A 624 4.85 -8.65 -53.98
CA ILE A 624 6.18 -8.16 -53.61
C ILE A 624 6.59 -6.96 -54.48
N GLN A 625 7.03 -5.89 -53.82
CA GLN A 625 7.74 -4.76 -54.42
C GLN A 625 9.12 -4.63 -53.76
N CYS A 626 10.17 -4.48 -54.58
CA CYS A 626 11.53 -4.16 -54.11
C CYS A 626 11.84 -2.68 -54.33
N GLY A 627 12.57 -2.08 -53.39
CA GLY A 627 12.99 -0.67 -53.42
C GLY A 627 14.26 -0.43 -54.25
N ASP A 628 14.60 0.86 -54.45
CA ASP A 628 15.70 1.30 -55.33
C ASP A 628 17.11 0.84 -54.89
N ASP A 629 17.28 0.41 -53.63
CA ASP A 629 18.52 -0.17 -53.11
C ASP A 629 18.60 -1.72 -53.26
N ASN A 630 17.58 -2.31 -53.90
CA ASN A 630 17.42 -3.75 -54.11
C ASN A 630 17.18 -4.56 -52.81
N THR A 631 16.76 -3.89 -51.73
CA THR A 631 16.31 -4.54 -50.48
C THR A 631 14.77 -4.59 -50.39
N ILE A 632 14.27 -5.43 -49.47
CA ILE A 632 12.83 -5.59 -49.20
C ILE A 632 12.55 -5.07 -47.79
N THR A 633 11.77 -3.99 -47.69
CA THR A 633 11.22 -3.47 -46.43
C THR A 633 9.79 -3.96 -46.23
N ALA A 634 9.47 -4.44 -45.01
CA ALA A 634 8.14 -4.91 -44.63
C ALA A 634 7.80 -4.48 -43.19
N GLU A 635 6.51 -4.25 -42.91
CA GLU A 635 6.03 -3.67 -41.65
C GLU A 635 6.33 -4.54 -40.40
N PRO A 636 6.41 -3.94 -39.19
CA PRO A 636 6.88 -4.60 -37.97
C PRO A 636 6.14 -5.90 -37.61
N ALA A 637 4.83 -5.96 -37.84
CA ALA A 637 4.00 -7.13 -37.57
C ALA A 637 4.41 -8.40 -38.34
N SER A 638 5.19 -8.27 -39.42
CA SER A 638 5.64 -9.40 -40.23
C SER A 638 6.93 -10.06 -39.71
N GLN A 639 7.85 -9.30 -39.09
CA GLN A 639 9.19 -9.82 -38.74
C GLN A 639 9.18 -10.82 -37.58
N ALA A 640 8.23 -10.71 -36.66
CA ALA A 640 8.06 -11.63 -35.53
C ALA A 640 7.81 -13.09 -35.98
N LYS A 641 7.03 -13.29 -37.06
CA LYS A 641 6.79 -14.64 -37.62
C LYS A 641 8.01 -15.22 -38.33
N LEU A 642 8.80 -14.40 -39.01
CA LEU A 642 9.97 -14.88 -39.76
C LEU A 642 11.11 -15.36 -38.85
N LYS A 643 11.37 -14.68 -37.72
CA LYS A 643 12.37 -15.15 -36.73
C LYS A 643 12.00 -16.51 -36.09
N SER A 644 10.72 -16.89 -36.07
CA SER A 644 10.25 -18.18 -35.54
C SER A 644 10.62 -19.39 -36.41
N ILE A 645 10.95 -19.20 -37.69
CA ILE A 645 11.03 -20.30 -38.67
C ILE A 645 12.46 -20.87 -38.79
N CYS A 646 13.49 -20.06 -38.52
CA CYS A 646 14.90 -20.42 -38.72
C CYS A 646 15.56 -21.21 -37.57
N ARG A 647 14.80 -21.89 -36.69
CA ARG A 647 15.36 -22.66 -35.54
C ARG A 647 15.02 -24.16 -35.50
N PHE A 648 14.45 -24.73 -36.57
CA PHE A 648 14.03 -26.15 -36.63
C PHE A 648 14.75 -26.99 -37.72
N THR A 649 16.09 -26.92 -37.81
CA THR A 649 16.86 -27.67 -38.83
C THR A 649 18.08 -28.46 -38.34
N THR A 650 18.06 -29.04 -37.12
CA THR A 650 19.10 -30.03 -36.68
C THR A 650 18.65 -31.10 -35.67
N SER A 651 17.39 -31.55 -35.64
CA SER A 651 17.00 -32.85 -35.03
C SER A 651 15.57 -33.30 -35.39
N SER A 652 15.38 -33.95 -36.53
CA SER A 652 14.12 -34.65 -36.88
C SER A 652 14.33 -35.76 -37.92
N LEU A 653 15.31 -36.63 -37.65
CA LEU A 653 15.63 -37.80 -38.51
C LEU A 653 16.00 -39.05 -37.70
N PHE A 654 15.31 -39.28 -36.56
CA PHE A 654 15.41 -40.56 -35.83
C PHE A 654 14.15 -41.04 -35.09
N PHE A 655 13.08 -40.24 -35.01
CA PHE A 655 11.87 -40.54 -34.21
C PHE A 655 10.57 -40.64 -35.03
N LEU A 656 10.64 -41.27 -36.20
CA LEU A 656 9.46 -41.51 -37.05
C LEU A 656 9.41 -42.94 -37.62
N PHE A 657 9.83 -43.93 -36.80
CA PHE A 657 9.78 -45.35 -37.17
C PHE A 657 9.45 -46.34 -36.02
N VAL A 658 9.07 -45.87 -34.81
CA VAL A 658 8.82 -46.76 -33.65
C VAL A 658 7.56 -46.36 -32.85
N PHE A 659 6.39 -46.24 -33.50
CA PHE A 659 5.11 -46.18 -32.77
C PHE A 659 3.88 -46.72 -33.53
N ASN A 660 4.07 -47.65 -34.48
CA ASN A 660 2.97 -48.22 -35.26
C ASN A 660 3.09 -49.75 -35.48
N PHE A 661 3.49 -50.48 -34.43
CA PHE A 661 3.70 -51.94 -34.49
C PHE A 661 3.27 -52.74 -33.24
N ILE A 662 2.77 -52.06 -32.19
CA ILE A 662 2.40 -52.73 -30.90
C ILE A 662 0.90 -53.08 -30.84
N THR A 663 0.07 -52.49 -31.71
CA THR A 663 -1.39 -52.74 -31.79
C THR A 663 -1.77 -54.00 -32.58
N LEU A 664 -0.80 -54.81 -33.05
CA LEU A 664 -1.05 -55.97 -33.92
C LEU A 664 -0.53 -57.32 -33.36
N LEU A 665 -0.29 -57.39 -32.04
CA LEU A 665 0.29 -58.59 -31.39
C LEU A 665 -0.52 -59.13 -30.20
N VAL A 666 -1.70 -58.58 -29.92
CA VAL A 666 -2.58 -58.98 -28.79
C VAL A 666 -3.81 -59.81 -29.26
N LEU A 667 -3.84 -60.22 -30.54
CA LEU A 667 -4.98 -60.93 -31.16
C LEU A 667 -4.76 -62.44 -31.41
N LEU A 668 -3.68 -63.03 -30.89
CA LEU A 668 -3.44 -64.48 -30.93
C LEU A 668 -3.17 -65.02 -29.52
N ASN A 669 -3.59 -66.26 -29.27
CA ASN A 669 -3.95 -66.75 -27.94
C ASN A 669 -3.42 -68.19 -27.73
N ILE A 670 -3.11 -68.57 -26.46
CA ILE A 670 -2.87 -69.98 -25.99
C ILE A 670 -1.45 -70.55 -26.36
N PRO A 671 -0.75 -71.38 -25.54
CA PRO A 671 -0.34 -71.27 -24.11
C PRO A 671 1.13 -71.81 -23.85
N ILE A 672 1.39 -72.49 -22.70
CA ILE A 672 2.58 -73.33 -22.32
C ILE A 672 3.85 -72.55 -21.90
N ALA A 673 4.54 -72.80 -20.76
CA ALA A 673 4.19 -73.53 -19.52
C ALA A 673 5.16 -73.22 -18.33
N MET A 674 4.61 -73.21 -17.10
CA MET A 674 5.10 -73.87 -15.86
C MET A 674 6.60 -73.75 -15.48
N LYS A 675 7.00 -73.29 -14.28
CA LYS A 675 6.88 -74.05 -13.00
C LYS A 675 7.25 -73.24 -11.73
N TYR A 676 6.43 -73.37 -10.68
CA TYR A 676 6.65 -73.30 -9.20
C TYR A 676 7.56 -72.21 -8.56
N SER A 677 7.35 -71.73 -7.33
CA SER A 677 6.17 -71.57 -6.43
C SER A 677 6.65 -70.94 -5.09
N GLY A 678 5.86 -70.06 -4.43
CA GLY A 678 6.06 -69.81 -2.99
C GLY A 678 5.55 -68.50 -2.36
N ILE A 679 4.25 -68.45 -1.99
CA ILE A 679 3.66 -67.69 -0.85
C ILE A 679 3.74 -66.13 -0.94
N ALA A 680 2.71 -65.30 -0.71
CA ALA A 680 1.32 -65.48 -0.25
C ALA A 680 0.38 -64.63 -1.17
N ALA A 681 -0.81 -65.12 -1.55
CA ALA A 681 -2.12 -64.93 -0.87
C ALA A 681 -2.88 -63.60 -1.18
N SER A 682 -4.13 -63.77 -1.63
CA SER A 682 -5.25 -62.80 -1.59
C SER A 682 -5.24 -61.58 -2.53
N ALA A 683 -5.79 -61.78 -3.73
CA ALA A 683 -6.65 -60.79 -4.38
C ALA A 683 -8.01 -60.69 -3.62
N THR A 684 -8.94 -59.75 -3.84
CA THR A 684 -9.12 -58.83 -4.98
C THR A 684 -9.76 -57.51 -4.49
N ALA A 685 -9.30 -56.37 -5.01
CA ALA A 685 -10.02 -55.09 -4.94
C ALA A 685 -10.05 -54.47 -6.35
N LEU A 686 -11.01 -53.57 -6.60
CA LEU A 686 -11.33 -53.09 -7.94
C LEU A 686 -10.20 -52.32 -8.62
N MET A 687 -10.22 -52.34 -9.95
CA MET A 687 -9.69 -51.26 -10.80
C MET A 687 -10.38 -49.93 -10.44
N VAL A 688 -9.87 -49.24 -9.43
CA VAL A 688 -9.91 -47.78 -9.43
C VAL A 688 -8.70 -47.35 -10.22
N GLY A 689 -8.93 -46.91 -11.45
CA GLY A 689 -7.93 -46.18 -12.22
C GLY A 689 -7.69 -44.83 -11.56
N VAL A 690 -6.90 -44.82 -10.48
CA VAL A 690 -6.34 -43.59 -9.96
C VAL A 690 -5.40 -43.07 -11.04
N ALA A 691 -5.89 -42.15 -11.86
CA ALA A 691 -5.01 -41.15 -12.42
C ALA A 691 -4.41 -40.44 -11.20
N SER A 692 -3.16 -40.77 -10.87
CA SER A 692 -2.39 -40.01 -9.88
C SER A 692 -2.29 -38.60 -10.43
N ALA A 693 -3.18 -37.72 -9.96
CA ALA A 693 -3.03 -36.30 -10.17
C ALA A 693 -1.65 -35.92 -9.66
N ALA A 694 -0.81 -35.34 -10.53
CA ALA A 694 0.48 -34.82 -10.13
C ALA A 694 0.25 -33.89 -8.93
N VAL A 695 1.01 -34.10 -7.85
CA VAL A 695 0.81 -33.39 -6.58
C VAL A 695 1.27 -31.95 -6.79
N THR A 696 0.34 -31.12 -7.25
CA THR A 696 0.57 -29.72 -7.58
C THR A 696 0.71 -28.93 -6.29
N GLY A 697 1.96 -28.77 -5.86
CA GLY A 697 2.39 -28.17 -4.61
C GLY A 697 3.92 -28.05 -4.59
N VAL A 698 4.51 -27.79 -3.42
CA VAL A 698 5.95 -27.53 -3.32
C VAL A 698 6.77 -28.80 -3.53
N THR A 699 7.71 -28.75 -4.49
CA THR A 699 8.66 -29.82 -4.79
C THR A 699 10.00 -29.56 -4.10
N GLY A 700 10.56 -30.58 -3.45
CA GLY A 700 11.86 -30.45 -2.76
C GLY A 700 11.75 -29.75 -1.41
N LYS A 701 12.85 -29.14 -0.95
CA LYS A 701 12.98 -28.40 0.31
C LYS A 701 14.06 -27.31 0.19
N PRO A 702 13.98 -26.21 0.97
CA PRO A 702 15.05 -25.23 1.02
C PRO A 702 16.31 -25.81 1.68
N GLU A 703 17.48 -25.54 1.08
CA GLU A 703 18.77 -25.59 1.78
C GLU A 703 19.08 -24.21 2.42
N GLY A 704 20.09 -24.16 3.30
CA GLY A 704 20.58 -22.90 3.84
C GLY A 704 19.76 -22.35 5.01
N PHE A 705 19.84 -21.03 5.19
CA PHE A 705 19.24 -20.33 6.33
C PHE A 705 17.72 -20.56 6.45
N ALA A 706 16.98 -20.51 5.33
CA ALA A 706 15.54 -20.70 5.31
C ALA A 706 15.09 -22.17 5.23
N SER A 707 15.96 -23.14 5.55
CA SER A 707 15.67 -24.59 5.51
C SER A 707 14.54 -25.09 6.42
N SER A 708 14.01 -24.22 7.30
CA SER A 708 12.81 -24.47 8.11
C SER A 708 11.50 -24.03 7.45
N THR A 709 11.55 -23.42 6.26
CA THR A 709 10.36 -22.93 5.54
C THR A 709 9.49 -24.08 5.01
N THR A 710 8.18 -23.93 5.18
CA THR A 710 7.15 -24.90 4.77
C THR A 710 6.02 -24.27 3.94
N GLY A 711 5.88 -22.94 3.96
CA GLY A 711 4.80 -22.24 3.25
C GLY A 711 3.43 -22.63 3.78
N GLY A 712 2.48 -22.89 2.87
CA GLY A 712 1.17 -23.43 3.21
C GLY A 712 1.18 -24.90 3.65
N GLY A 713 2.35 -25.56 3.67
CA GLY A 713 2.52 -26.93 4.12
C GLY A 713 1.60 -27.92 3.39
N ASN A 714 0.80 -28.65 4.15
CA ASN A 714 -0.14 -29.65 3.63
C ASN A 714 -1.55 -29.10 3.34
N ALA A 715 -1.71 -27.77 3.22
CA ALA A 715 -2.99 -27.17 2.86
C ALA A 715 -3.45 -27.65 1.46
N LYS A 716 -4.76 -27.84 1.28
CA LYS A 716 -5.32 -28.24 -0.02
C LYS A 716 -5.04 -27.14 -1.06
N ALA A 717 -4.49 -27.54 -2.21
CA ALA A 717 -4.24 -26.64 -3.33
C ALA A 717 -5.52 -25.89 -3.77
N VAL A 718 -5.38 -24.58 -3.95
CA VAL A 718 -6.35 -23.71 -4.60
C VAL A 718 -5.78 -23.19 -5.93
N TYR A 719 -6.66 -23.03 -6.92
CA TYR A 719 -6.29 -22.69 -8.29
C TYR A 719 -7.07 -21.41 -8.66
N PRO A 720 -6.50 -20.20 -8.48
CA PRO A 720 -7.21 -18.96 -8.79
C PRO A 720 -7.58 -18.87 -10.27
N SER A 721 -8.78 -18.36 -10.54
CA SER A 721 -9.34 -18.17 -11.88
C SER A 721 -9.26 -16.71 -12.35
N THR A 722 -9.16 -15.75 -11.42
CA THR A 722 -8.98 -14.31 -11.69
C THR A 722 -7.76 -13.73 -10.96
N THR A 723 -7.36 -12.52 -11.33
CA THR A 723 -6.41 -11.68 -10.59
C THR A 723 -6.91 -11.41 -9.17
N ASP A 724 -8.20 -11.09 -8.99
CA ASP A 724 -8.81 -10.87 -7.67
C ASP A 724 -8.73 -12.10 -6.75
N GLU A 725 -8.99 -13.30 -7.28
CA GLU A 725 -8.86 -14.53 -6.49
C GLU A 725 -7.39 -14.80 -6.10
N LEU A 726 -6.44 -14.49 -6.99
CA LEU A 726 -5.02 -14.58 -6.68
C LEU A 726 -4.66 -13.61 -5.54
N VAL A 727 -5.01 -12.33 -5.65
CA VAL A 727 -4.79 -11.33 -4.59
C VAL A 727 -5.44 -11.75 -3.27
N SER A 728 -6.69 -12.24 -3.31
CA SER A 728 -7.41 -12.69 -2.12
C SER A 728 -6.72 -13.88 -1.44
N TYR A 729 -6.26 -14.89 -2.19
CA TYR A 729 -5.57 -16.04 -1.61
C TYR A 729 -4.17 -15.68 -1.09
N LEU A 730 -3.49 -14.70 -1.69
CA LEU A 730 -2.18 -14.21 -1.21
C LEU A 730 -2.31 -13.41 0.09
N GLY A 731 -3.32 -12.55 0.20
CA GLY A 731 -3.48 -11.63 1.33
C GLY A 731 -4.16 -12.21 2.58
N ASP A 732 -4.92 -13.30 2.48
CA ASP A 732 -5.69 -13.80 3.65
C ASP A 732 -4.85 -14.56 4.69
N LYS A 733 -5.40 -14.72 5.90
CA LYS A 733 -4.71 -15.29 7.07
C LYS A 733 -4.68 -16.83 7.11
N THR A 734 -5.10 -17.52 6.05
CA THR A 734 -5.15 -18.98 5.98
C THR A 734 -3.82 -19.53 5.44
N ALA A 735 -3.35 -20.67 5.95
CA ALA A 735 -2.28 -21.42 5.31
C ALA A 735 -2.75 -21.96 3.95
N ARG A 736 -2.04 -21.67 2.86
CA ARG A 736 -2.49 -22.02 1.48
C ARG A 736 -1.37 -22.49 0.57
N VAL A 737 -1.68 -23.52 -0.22
CA VAL A 737 -0.97 -23.84 -1.46
C VAL A 737 -1.78 -23.26 -2.62
N ILE A 738 -1.18 -22.35 -3.39
CA ILE A 738 -1.81 -21.57 -4.45
C ILE A 738 -1.10 -21.93 -5.76
N VAL A 739 -1.82 -22.53 -6.70
CA VAL A 739 -1.22 -23.09 -7.93
C VAL A 739 -1.59 -22.26 -9.14
N LEU A 740 -0.59 -21.63 -9.77
CA LEU A 740 -0.73 -20.75 -10.92
C LEU A 740 -0.70 -21.58 -12.21
N THR A 741 -1.86 -21.76 -12.83
CA THR A 741 -2.07 -22.61 -14.03
C THR A 741 -2.08 -21.85 -15.35
N LYS A 742 -1.88 -20.53 -15.30
CA LYS A 742 -1.90 -19.58 -16.42
C LYS A 742 -1.21 -18.27 -16.04
N THR A 743 -1.05 -17.38 -17.01
CA THR A 743 -0.74 -15.97 -16.77
C THR A 743 -1.86 -15.25 -16.01
N PHE A 744 -1.48 -14.49 -14.99
CA PHE A 744 -2.30 -13.49 -14.32
C PHE A 744 -1.73 -12.13 -14.69
N ASP A 745 -2.38 -11.47 -15.64
CA ASP A 745 -1.95 -10.18 -16.18
C ASP A 745 -2.64 -9.04 -15.44
N PHE A 746 -1.85 -8.19 -14.80
CA PHE A 746 -2.29 -7.01 -14.07
C PHE A 746 -2.09 -5.71 -14.88
N THR A 747 -1.46 -5.77 -16.06
CA THR A 747 -1.30 -4.60 -16.93
C THR A 747 -2.66 -3.94 -17.23
N GLY A 748 -2.78 -2.65 -16.95
CA GLY A 748 -3.97 -1.82 -17.11
C GLY A 748 -5.05 -2.01 -16.04
N THR A 749 -4.90 -2.93 -15.08
CA THR A 749 -5.94 -3.20 -14.06
C THR A 749 -6.11 -2.08 -13.04
N GLU A 750 -5.07 -1.27 -12.82
CA GLU A 750 -5.08 -0.07 -11.97
C GLU A 750 -4.95 1.23 -12.81
N GLY A 751 -5.02 1.13 -14.14
CA GLY A 751 -4.87 2.25 -15.08
C GLY A 751 -3.41 2.65 -15.34
N THR A 752 -3.21 3.87 -15.84
CA THR A 752 -1.89 4.46 -16.09
C THR A 752 -1.75 5.80 -15.39
N THR A 753 -0.58 6.07 -14.82
CA THR A 753 -0.24 7.36 -14.20
C THR A 753 0.75 8.12 -15.08
N THR A 754 0.57 9.43 -15.19
CA THR A 754 1.52 10.34 -15.85
C THR A 754 2.18 11.22 -14.80
N SER A 755 3.49 11.39 -14.87
CA SER A 755 4.26 12.29 -14.00
C SER A 755 5.38 12.98 -14.77
N SER A 756 6.02 13.99 -14.18
CA SER A 756 7.37 14.39 -14.60
C SER A 756 8.40 13.30 -14.24
N GLY A 757 9.55 13.31 -14.92
CA GLY A 757 10.70 12.46 -14.63
C GLY A 757 12.00 13.05 -15.18
N CYS A 758 13.00 12.21 -15.43
CA CYS A 758 14.29 12.60 -16.00
C CYS A 758 14.99 11.42 -16.71
N ALA A 759 16.03 11.74 -17.46
CA ALA A 759 16.87 10.76 -18.17
C ALA A 759 18.34 10.87 -17.71
N PRO A 760 18.68 10.52 -16.46
CA PRO A 760 20.04 10.68 -15.91
C PRO A 760 21.09 9.88 -16.70
N TRP A 761 20.71 8.71 -17.23
CA TRP A 761 21.58 7.84 -18.03
C TRP A 761 21.61 8.20 -19.53
N GLY A 762 20.87 9.24 -19.93
CA GLY A 762 20.81 9.77 -21.29
C GLY A 762 19.48 9.53 -22.01
N THR A 763 19.19 10.34 -23.02
CA THR A 763 17.94 10.30 -23.80
C THR A 763 18.04 9.43 -25.06
N GLY A 764 18.79 8.32 -24.97
CA GLY A 764 18.98 7.38 -26.08
C GLY A 764 17.83 6.38 -26.18
N ALA A 765 17.58 5.84 -27.39
CA ALA A 765 16.69 4.69 -27.53
C ALA A 765 17.28 3.50 -26.77
N GLY A 766 16.49 2.91 -25.86
CA GLY A 766 16.92 1.84 -24.96
C GLY A 766 17.64 2.30 -23.68
N CYS A 767 17.72 3.60 -23.41
CA CYS A 767 18.01 4.09 -22.06
C CYS A 767 16.74 4.04 -21.20
N GLN A 768 16.85 3.65 -19.92
CA GLN A 768 15.77 3.85 -18.94
C GLN A 768 15.61 5.33 -18.56
N THR A 769 14.42 5.71 -18.12
CA THR A 769 14.14 7.00 -17.47
C THR A 769 13.86 6.81 -15.99
N ASP A 770 14.09 7.85 -15.18
CA ASP A 770 13.84 7.84 -13.73
C ASP A 770 12.62 8.70 -13.39
N LYS A 771 11.78 8.18 -12.48
CA LYS A 771 10.62 8.87 -11.90
C LYS A 771 10.98 9.83 -10.76
N TRP A 772 12.15 9.70 -10.14
CA TRP A 772 12.47 10.34 -8.85
C TRP A 772 13.77 11.14 -8.86
N CYS A 773 13.71 12.29 -9.54
CA CYS A 773 14.91 13.04 -9.95
C CYS A 773 15.47 13.98 -8.88
N GLU A 774 14.61 14.71 -8.19
CA GLU A 774 15.02 15.95 -7.48
C GLU A 774 15.83 15.70 -6.19
N ASN A 775 15.86 14.45 -5.72
CA ASN A 775 16.57 14.06 -4.49
C ASN A 775 17.98 13.49 -4.73
N TYR A 776 18.29 12.98 -5.92
CA TYR A 776 19.56 12.31 -6.22
C TYR A 776 20.25 12.80 -7.51
N GLU A 777 19.46 13.13 -8.55
CA GLU A 777 19.94 13.39 -9.91
C GLU A 777 19.48 14.79 -10.37
N SER A 778 19.76 15.81 -9.55
CA SER A 778 19.27 17.20 -9.73
C SER A 778 19.69 17.85 -11.07
N ASP A 779 20.80 17.39 -11.62
CA ASP A 779 21.41 17.93 -12.84
C ASP A 779 20.97 17.15 -14.10
N ALA A 780 20.16 16.09 -13.94
CA ALA A 780 19.72 15.25 -15.04
C ALA A 780 18.74 15.97 -15.99
N PRO A 781 18.74 15.62 -17.29
CA PRO A 781 17.76 16.13 -18.25
C PRO A 781 16.33 15.79 -17.81
N LYS A 782 15.53 16.80 -17.43
CA LYS A 782 14.13 16.61 -17.05
C LYS A 782 13.29 16.18 -18.25
N VAL A 783 12.46 15.16 -18.03
CA VAL A 783 11.44 14.66 -18.96
C VAL A 783 10.09 15.17 -18.48
N SER A 784 9.41 15.97 -19.30
CA SER A 784 8.20 16.69 -18.89
C SER A 784 6.96 15.82 -18.71
N SER A 785 6.98 14.59 -19.23
CA SER A 785 5.90 13.62 -19.12
C SER A 785 6.46 12.21 -19.36
N ILE A 786 6.39 11.35 -18.36
CA ILE A 786 6.52 9.90 -18.45
C ILE A 786 5.17 9.28 -18.06
N THR A 787 4.77 8.18 -18.72
CA THR A 787 3.47 7.53 -18.47
C THR A 787 3.68 6.04 -18.32
N TYR A 788 3.32 5.52 -17.16
CA TYR A 788 3.59 4.14 -16.75
C TYR A 788 2.31 3.45 -16.25
N ASP A 789 2.33 2.12 -16.21
CA ASP A 789 1.23 1.31 -15.69
C ASP A 789 1.17 1.44 -14.15
N ALA A 790 0.03 1.84 -13.61
CA ALA A 790 -0.11 2.06 -12.18
C ALA A 790 0.04 0.74 -11.38
N ALA A 791 -0.40 -0.39 -11.97
CA ALA A 791 -0.38 -1.68 -11.28
C ALA A 791 1.04 -2.14 -10.94
N GLY A 792 2.03 -1.77 -11.75
CA GLY A 792 3.43 -2.12 -11.50
C GLY A 792 4.00 -1.52 -10.22
N THR A 793 3.51 -0.36 -9.78
CA THR A 793 4.15 0.46 -8.73
C THR A 793 4.20 -0.17 -7.35
N LEU A 794 3.35 -1.15 -7.05
CA LEU A 794 3.28 -1.80 -5.74
C LEU A 794 2.94 -3.29 -5.89
N GLY A 795 3.83 -4.17 -5.43
CA GLY A 795 3.63 -5.62 -5.46
C GLY A 795 2.45 -6.10 -4.61
N ILE A 796 1.81 -7.20 -5.03
CA ILE A 796 0.70 -7.84 -4.33
C ILE A 796 1.17 -8.28 -2.94
N THR A 797 0.47 -7.86 -1.88
CA THR A 797 0.82 -8.22 -0.51
C THR A 797 0.59 -9.70 -0.25
N VAL A 798 1.63 -10.40 0.22
CA VAL A 798 1.62 -11.83 0.55
C VAL A 798 1.70 -12.00 2.07
N ALA A 799 0.66 -12.60 2.66
CA ALA A 799 0.60 -12.92 4.08
C ALA A 799 1.42 -14.18 4.43
N SER A 800 1.54 -14.50 5.72
CA SER A 800 2.23 -15.70 6.21
C SER A 800 1.65 -17.02 5.69
N ASP A 801 2.45 -18.08 5.76
CA ASP A 801 2.03 -19.48 5.54
C ASP A 801 1.47 -19.72 4.12
N LYS A 802 2.19 -19.20 3.10
CA LYS A 802 1.82 -19.31 1.68
C LYS A 802 2.82 -20.16 0.91
N SER A 803 2.32 -20.98 0.00
CA SER A 803 3.11 -21.66 -1.04
C SER A 803 2.53 -21.30 -2.39
N ILE A 804 3.24 -20.48 -3.16
CA ILE A 804 2.84 -20.00 -4.49
C ILE A 804 3.62 -20.82 -5.51
N VAL A 805 2.93 -21.64 -6.31
CA VAL A 805 3.58 -22.66 -7.16
C VAL A 805 3.09 -22.56 -8.61
N GLY A 806 3.99 -22.43 -9.58
CA GLY A 806 3.63 -22.49 -11.00
C GLY A 806 3.43 -23.92 -11.51
N ASP A 807 2.38 -24.13 -12.31
CA ASP A 807 2.14 -25.40 -13.01
C ASP A 807 2.95 -25.47 -14.33
N GLY A 808 3.96 -26.35 -14.39
CA GLY A 808 4.86 -26.46 -15.54
C GLY A 808 5.52 -25.11 -15.86
N SER A 809 5.34 -24.62 -17.09
CA SER A 809 5.79 -23.29 -17.52
C SER A 809 4.64 -22.26 -17.62
N LYS A 810 3.50 -22.49 -16.96
CA LYS A 810 2.27 -21.68 -17.12
C LYS A 810 2.10 -20.61 -16.04
N GLY A 811 2.73 -20.79 -14.88
CA GLY A 811 2.60 -19.88 -13.75
C GLY A 811 3.35 -18.58 -13.98
N VAL A 812 2.63 -17.55 -14.44
CA VAL A 812 3.19 -16.23 -14.73
C VAL A 812 2.36 -15.16 -14.03
N ILE A 813 3.00 -14.22 -13.36
CA ILE A 813 2.39 -12.95 -12.92
C ILE A 813 3.00 -11.85 -13.79
N LYS A 814 2.15 -11.01 -14.39
CA LYS A 814 2.60 -10.01 -15.37
C LYS A 814 2.11 -8.61 -14.97
N GLY A 815 2.96 -7.61 -15.11
CA GLY A 815 2.63 -6.20 -14.86
C GLY A 815 2.52 -5.80 -13.38
N LYS A 816 2.69 -6.72 -12.43
CA LYS A 816 2.69 -6.46 -10.98
C LYS A 816 3.54 -7.49 -10.23
N GLY A 817 4.28 -7.05 -9.22
CA GLY A 817 5.16 -7.92 -8.42
C GLY A 817 4.49 -8.60 -7.21
N LEU A 818 5.30 -9.19 -6.34
CA LEU A 818 4.89 -9.74 -5.04
C LEU A 818 5.62 -9.05 -3.88
N ARG A 819 4.96 -8.82 -2.75
CA ARG A 819 5.49 -8.08 -1.60
C ARG A 819 5.24 -8.83 -0.27
N ILE A 820 6.29 -9.36 0.36
CA ILE A 820 6.23 -10.09 1.65
C ILE A 820 6.73 -9.16 2.76
N VAL A 821 5.82 -8.67 3.59
CA VAL A 821 6.07 -7.53 4.50
C VAL A 821 5.27 -7.59 5.80
N ASN A 822 5.45 -6.60 6.68
CA ASN A 822 4.65 -6.38 7.90
C ASN A 822 4.69 -7.58 8.88
N GLY A 823 5.82 -8.30 8.96
CA GLY A 823 5.96 -9.49 9.79
C GLY A 823 5.35 -10.77 9.19
N ALA A 824 4.94 -10.74 7.92
CA ALA A 824 4.65 -11.96 7.16
C ALA A 824 5.88 -12.90 7.16
N LYS A 825 5.65 -14.21 7.20
CA LYS A 825 6.72 -15.21 7.34
C LYS A 825 6.30 -16.60 6.90
N ASN A 826 7.25 -17.51 6.76
CA ASN A 826 7.02 -18.88 6.29
C ASN A 826 6.33 -18.86 4.90
N VAL A 827 7.03 -18.33 3.90
CA VAL A 827 6.50 -18.18 2.52
C VAL A 827 7.39 -18.93 1.53
N VAL A 828 6.78 -19.69 0.62
CA VAL A 828 7.44 -20.33 -0.52
C VAL A 828 6.91 -19.72 -1.81
N ILE A 829 7.80 -19.28 -2.69
CA ILE A 829 7.52 -18.91 -4.09
C ILE A 829 8.32 -19.88 -4.96
N GLN A 830 7.67 -20.73 -5.74
CA GLN A 830 8.32 -21.77 -6.52
C GLN A 830 7.82 -21.85 -7.97
N ASN A 831 8.75 -21.86 -8.93
CA ASN A 831 8.47 -22.13 -10.35
C ASN A 831 7.50 -21.11 -11.00
N VAL A 832 7.60 -19.84 -10.60
CA VAL A 832 6.75 -18.73 -11.09
C VAL A 832 7.61 -17.71 -11.84
N ALA A 833 7.19 -17.30 -13.04
CA ALA A 833 7.77 -16.15 -13.72
C ALA A 833 7.04 -14.86 -13.30
N ILE A 834 7.78 -13.77 -13.13
CA ILE A 834 7.24 -12.43 -12.84
C ILE A 834 7.86 -11.48 -13.88
N THR A 835 7.02 -10.84 -14.71
CA THR A 835 7.48 -10.16 -15.94
C THR A 835 6.75 -8.84 -16.24
N ASP A 836 7.34 -8.06 -17.16
CA ASP A 836 6.73 -6.91 -17.84
C ASP A 836 6.24 -5.78 -16.91
N ILE A 837 6.96 -5.54 -15.81
CA ILE A 837 6.69 -4.45 -14.87
C ILE A 837 7.43 -3.19 -15.34
N ASN A 838 6.75 -2.30 -16.07
CA ASN A 838 7.23 -0.94 -16.44
C ASN A 838 8.72 -0.84 -16.86
N PRO A 839 9.21 -1.64 -17.83
CA PRO A 839 10.66 -1.86 -18.05
C PRO A 839 11.47 -0.61 -18.47
N GLU A 840 10.82 0.42 -19.01
CA GLU A 840 11.42 1.71 -19.38
C GLU A 840 11.67 2.64 -18.18
N TYR A 841 11.04 2.38 -17.02
CA TYR A 841 10.94 3.31 -15.90
C TYR A 841 11.58 2.75 -14.62
N VAL A 842 12.62 3.41 -14.13
CA VAL A 842 13.14 3.19 -12.76
C VAL A 842 12.11 3.73 -11.76
N TRP A 843 11.90 2.99 -10.66
CA TRP A 843 10.70 3.06 -9.80
C TRP A 843 9.37 2.74 -10.52
N GLY A 844 9.43 2.06 -11.68
CA GLY A 844 8.27 1.50 -12.35
C GLY A 844 7.62 0.35 -11.58
N GLY A 845 8.43 -0.43 -10.83
CA GLY A 845 7.98 -1.48 -9.91
C GLY A 845 9.02 -2.58 -9.71
N ASP A 846 8.96 -3.28 -8.57
CA ASP A 846 9.80 -4.43 -8.26
C ASP A 846 9.08 -5.76 -8.55
N ALA A 847 9.81 -6.79 -8.97
CA ALA A 847 9.26 -8.12 -9.21
C ALA A 847 8.91 -8.88 -7.92
N ILE A 848 9.82 -8.89 -6.95
CA ILE A 848 9.61 -9.43 -5.60
C ILE A 848 10.27 -8.49 -4.60
N THR A 849 9.52 -8.08 -3.57
CA THR A 849 10.00 -7.25 -2.45
C THR A 849 9.84 -8.02 -1.14
N LEU A 850 10.92 -8.15 -0.36
CA LEU A 850 10.91 -8.66 1.02
C LEU A 850 11.32 -7.51 1.96
N ASP A 851 10.52 -7.16 2.96
CA ASP A 851 10.82 -6.04 3.88
C ASP A 851 10.12 -6.26 5.24
N GLY A 852 10.88 -6.65 6.26
CA GLY A 852 10.34 -7.05 7.57
C GLY A 852 9.63 -8.42 7.55
N THR A 853 10.39 -9.49 7.32
CA THR A 853 9.92 -10.87 7.11
C THR A 853 10.87 -11.92 7.71
N ASP A 854 10.50 -13.21 7.75
CA ASP A 854 11.41 -14.32 8.11
C ASP A 854 10.98 -15.66 7.46
N ASN A 855 11.94 -16.57 7.25
CA ASN A 855 11.76 -17.89 6.61
C ASN A 855 11.03 -17.77 5.25
N VAL A 856 11.72 -17.20 4.27
CA VAL A 856 11.24 -17.12 2.88
C VAL A 856 12.10 -18.02 1.98
N TRP A 857 11.45 -18.84 1.16
CA TRP A 857 12.10 -19.62 0.12
C TRP A 857 11.61 -19.19 -1.26
N ILE A 858 12.53 -18.72 -2.10
CA ILE A 858 12.31 -18.36 -3.50
C ILE A 858 13.06 -19.38 -4.35
N ASP A 859 12.37 -20.04 -5.28
CA ASP A 859 12.91 -21.18 -6.04
C ASP A 859 12.41 -21.21 -7.49
N HIS A 860 13.29 -21.44 -8.47
CA HIS A 860 12.90 -21.45 -9.90
C HIS A 860 12.08 -20.20 -10.33
N VAL A 861 12.52 -19.02 -9.88
CA VAL A 861 11.83 -17.72 -10.04
C VAL A 861 12.63 -16.75 -10.93
N THR A 862 12.07 -15.57 -11.23
CA THR A 862 12.67 -14.46 -12.00
C THR A 862 12.62 -13.14 -11.23
N HIS A 863 13.77 -12.42 -11.13
CA HIS A 863 14.03 -11.09 -10.52
C HIS A 863 13.61 -10.86 -9.05
N ILE A 864 14.48 -10.27 -8.21
CA ILE A 864 14.30 -10.22 -6.74
C ILE A 864 14.94 -8.97 -6.09
N VAL A 865 14.21 -8.30 -5.18
CA VAL A 865 14.66 -7.18 -4.35
C VAL A 865 14.35 -7.44 -2.86
N LEU A 866 15.30 -7.14 -1.97
CA LEU A 866 15.11 -7.11 -0.51
C LEU A 866 15.24 -5.65 -0.04
N GLY A 867 14.32 -5.22 0.81
CA GLY A 867 14.23 -3.88 1.39
C GLY A 867 15.19 -3.67 2.56
N THR A 868 14.86 -2.68 3.39
CA THR A 868 15.73 -2.18 4.47
C THR A 868 15.42 -2.79 5.84
N GLU A 869 14.17 -3.18 6.09
CA GLU A 869 13.81 -3.93 7.28
C GLU A 869 14.23 -5.40 7.15
N ALA A 870 14.62 -6.02 8.26
CA ALA A 870 15.19 -7.36 8.25
C ALA A 870 14.27 -8.39 7.55
N SER A 871 14.79 -9.02 6.48
CA SER A 871 14.13 -10.13 5.80
C SER A 871 14.41 -11.49 6.46
N GLY A 872 15.22 -11.49 7.52
CA GLY A 872 15.50 -12.66 8.34
C GLY A 872 16.18 -13.76 7.52
N LYS A 873 15.68 -14.99 7.62
CA LYS A 873 16.19 -16.14 6.87
C LYS A 873 15.57 -16.21 5.48
N VAL A 874 16.39 -16.03 4.47
CA VAL A 874 16.00 -16.13 3.06
C VAL A 874 16.84 -17.20 2.35
N THR A 875 16.19 -18.05 1.56
CA THR A 875 16.87 -18.89 0.57
C THR A 875 16.35 -18.53 -0.81
N ILE A 876 17.26 -18.15 -1.72
CA ILE A 876 17.02 -17.92 -3.14
C ILE A 876 17.77 -19.03 -3.88
N SER A 877 17.04 -19.97 -4.49
CA SER A 877 17.63 -21.11 -5.18
C SER A 877 17.16 -21.30 -6.62
N ASN A 878 18.02 -21.87 -7.46
CA ASN A 878 17.71 -22.35 -8.82
C ASN A 878 16.94 -21.32 -9.69
N SER A 879 17.10 -20.02 -9.44
CA SER A 879 16.31 -18.95 -10.07
C SER A 879 17.07 -18.32 -11.24
N TYR A 880 16.36 -17.75 -12.21
CA TYR A 880 16.92 -17.15 -13.41
C TYR A 880 16.66 -15.65 -13.43
N ILE A 881 17.72 -14.89 -13.18
CA ILE A 881 17.76 -13.43 -13.20
C ILE A 881 18.20 -13.02 -14.61
N ASP A 882 17.22 -12.92 -15.51
CA ASP A 882 17.41 -12.58 -16.92
C ASP A 882 17.37 -11.06 -17.10
N GLY A 883 18.54 -10.43 -17.12
CA GLY A 883 18.67 -8.99 -17.28
C GLY A 883 18.57 -8.49 -18.72
N SER A 884 18.26 -9.36 -19.69
CA SER A 884 18.07 -8.94 -21.08
C SER A 884 16.78 -8.13 -21.25
N GLY A 885 16.85 -7.01 -21.98
CA GLY A 885 15.68 -6.16 -22.23
C GLY A 885 15.92 -5.03 -23.23
N ASP A 886 14.84 -4.43 -23.73
CA ASP A 886 14.90 -3.32 -24.69
C ASP A 886 15.35 -1.99 -24.05
N TYR A 887 15.33 -1.89 -22.71
CA TYR A 887 15.70 -0.69 -21.95
C TYR A 887 16.66 -1.06 -20.79
N SER A 888 17.71 -0.25 -20.57
CA SER A 888 18.51 -0.32 -19.33
C SER A 888 19.09 1.03 -18.92
N ALA A 889 19.41 1.19 -17.62
CA ALA A 889 20.15 2.32 -17.08
C ALA A 889 21.62 2.40 -17.59
N THR A 890 22.08 1.42 -18.36
CA THR A 890 23.37 1.44 -19.08
C THR A 890 23.22 1.59 -20.60
N CYS A 891 21.99 1.74 -21.10
CA CYS A 891 21.65 1.91 -22.53
C CYS A 891 22.22 0.84 -23.47
N ASP A 892 22.47 -0.36 -22.95
CA ASP A 892 23.20 -1.47 -23.58
C ASP A 892 22.44 -2.81 -23.53
N GLY A 893 21.17 -2.78 -23.14
CA GLY A 893 20.31 -3.96 -23.00
C GLY A 893 20.63 -4.87 -21.81
N HIS A 894 21.53 -4.45 -20.91
CA HIS A 894 21.87 -5.19 -19.68
C HIS A 894 21.25 -4.52 -18.44
N GLN A 895 20.43 -5.26 -17.69
CA GLN A 895 19.74 -4.73 -16.49
C GLN A 895 20.73 -4.38 -15.37
N TYR A 896 20.63 -3.15 -14.87
CA TYR A 896 21.44 -2.67 -13.73
C TYR A 896 20.81 -3.02 -12.36
N TRP A 897 19.47 -3.07 -12.30
CA TRP A 897 18.69 -3.28 -11.07
C TRP A 897 18.30 -4.75 -10.91
N ALA A 898 19.29 -5.63 -10.71
CA ALA A 898 19.08 -7.08 -10.74
C ALA A 898 18.76 -7.70 -9.36
N LEU A 899 19.56 -7.40 -8.34
CA LEU A 899 19.49 -7.97 -6.98
C LEU A 899 20.04 -6.98 -5.93
N TYR A 900 19.21 -6.55 -4.99
CA TYR A 900 19.61 -5.64 -3.90
C TYR A 900 19.23 -6.24 -2.55
N PHE A 901 20.21 -6.40 -1.65
CA PHE A 901 20.06 -6.92 -0.30
C PHE A 901 20.54 -5.87 0.73
N ASP A 902 19.59 -5.13 1.31
CA ASP A 902 19.82 -3.97 2.21
C ASP A 902 19.33 -4.20 3.65
N GLY A 903 18.86 -5.41 3.97
CA GLY A 903 18.17 -5.68 5.22
C GLY A 903 19.02 -5.53 6.49
N SER A 904 18.37 -5.06 7.55
CA SER A 904 18.99 -4.74 8.84
C SER A 904 19.43 -5.95 9.70
N GLY A 905 19.18 -7.19 9.24
CA GLY A 905 19.52 -8.40 10.02
C GLY A 905 19.51 -9.71 9.21
N ASP A 906 19.88 -9.65 7.93
CA ASP A 906 19.53 -10.70 6.97
C ASP A 906 20.50 -11.89 6.95
N GLN A 907 19.94 -13.07 6.67
CA GLN A 907 20.66 -14.32 6.46
C GLN A 907 20.21 -14.92 5.12
N VAL A 908 20.94 -14.61 4.04
CA VAL A 908 20.56 -14.94 2.66
C VAL A 908 21.41 -16.09 2.11
N THR A 909 20.78 -17.21 1.77
CA THR A 909 21.42 -18.30 1.00
C THR A 909 21.06 -18.09 -0.46
N PHE A 910 22.06 -17.87 -1.31
CA PHE A 910 21.92 -17.62 -2.74
C PHE A 910 22.61 -18.77 -3.48
N LYS A 911 21.83 -19.73 -4.00
CA LYS A 911 22.34 -21.03 -4.48
C LYS A 911 21.85 -21.45 -5.87
N ASN A 912 22.74 -21.95 -6.73
CA ASN A 912 22.42 -22.48 -8.07
C ASN A 912 21.69 -21.48 -9.00
N ASN A 913 21.71 -20.18 -8.71
CA ASN A 913 21.00 -19.19 -9.53
C ASN A 913 21.78 -18.89 -10.82
N TYR A 914 21.05 -18.59 -11.89
CA TYR A 914 21.61 -18.09 -13.14
C TYR A 914 21.40 -16.58 -13.21
N ILE A 915 22.47 -15.82 -13.41
CA ILE A 915 22.45 -14.36 -13.51
C ILE A 915 23.03 -14.00 -14.88
N TYR A 916 22.23 -13.36 -15.72
CA TYR A 916 22.51 -13.20 -17.15
C TYR A 916 22.22 -11.77 -17.62
N GLN A 917 23.06 -11.21 -18.51
CA GLN A 917 22.90 -9.87 -19.11
C GLN A 917 22.58 -8.77 -18.09
N THR A 918 23.46 -8.65 -17.09
CA THR A 918 23.37 -7.61 -16.04
C THR A 918 24.50 -6.59 -16.18
N SER A 919 24.33 -5.37 -15.64
CA SER A 919 25.37 -4.33 -15.65
C SER A 919 25.74 -3.80 -14.27
N GLY A 920 24.96 -4.11 -13.23
CA GLY A 920 25.23 -3.74 -11.84
C GLY A 920 24.39 -4.55 -10.86
N ARG A 921 24.49 -4.20 -9.56
CA ARG A 921 23.71 -4.78 -8.44
C ARG A 921 23.39 -6.27 -8.61
N ALA A 922 24.41 -7.11 -8.75
CA ALA A 922 24.23 -8.53 -9.05
C ALA A 922 25.09 -9.44 -8.15
N PRO A 923 24.91 -9.45 -6.81
CA PRO A 923 24.02 -8.60 -6.01
C PRO A 923 24.74 -7.38 -5.40
N LYS A 924 23.94 -6.36 -5.05
CA LYS A 924 24.35 -5.33 -4.08
C LYS A 924 24.03 -5.81 -2.67
N VAL A 925 24.99 -5.76 -1.75
CA VAL A 925 24.92 -6.32 -0.39
C VAL A 925 25.48 -5.33 0.62
N GLN A 926 24.71 -4.94 1.63
CA GLN A 926 25.16 -3.96 2.62
C GLN A 926 24.41 -4.09 3.97
N SER A 927 24.44 -3.03 4.77
CA SER A 927 23.71 -2.85 6.04
C SER A 927 24.07 -3.86 7.12
N ASN A 928 23.42 -5.03 7.18
CA ASN A 928 23.81 -6.12 8.08
C ASN A 928 23.51 -7.51 7.46
N THR A 929 23.61 -7.61 6.13
CA THR A 929 23.31 -8.85 5.39
C THR A 929 24.46 -9.85 5.46
N LEU A 930 24.17 -11.08 5.92
CA LEU A 930 25.04 -12.25 5.79
C LEU A 930 24.62 -13.09 4.57
N LEU A 931 25.41 -13.00 3.49
CA LEU A 931 25.17 -13.71 2.23
C LEU A 931 26.06 -14.96 2.10
N HIS A 932 25.44 -16.10 1.81
CA HIS A 932 26.10 -17.31 1.32
C HIS A 932 25.84 -17.47 -0.18
N ALA A 933 26.75 -16.97 -1.01
CA ALA A 933 26.71 -17.10 -2.47
C ALA A 933 27.43 -18.39 -2.89
N VAL A 934 26.68 -19.46 -3.14
CA VAL A 934 27.23 -20.80 -3.41
C VAL A 934 26.73 -21.40 -4.72
N ASN A 935 27.65 -21.85 -5.57
CA ASN A 935 27.32 -22.56 -6.82
C ASN A 935 26.38 -21.83 -7.79
N ASN A 936 26.39 -20.50 -7.82
CA ASN A 936 25.67 -19.72 -8.84
C ASN A 936 26.51 -19.58 -10.13
N TYR A 937 25.88 -19.16 -11.20
CA TYR A 937 26.51 -18.87 -12.48
C TYR A 937 26.18 -17.44 -12.92
N TRP A 938 27.19 -16.58 -13.00
CA TRP A 938 27.11 -15.27 -13.63
C TRP A 938 27.66 -15.36 -15.05
N ASN A 939 26.90 -14.85 -16.02
CA ASN A 939 27.32 -14.80 -17.41
C ASN A 939 26.88 -13.51 -18.10
N ASP A 940 27.76 -12.97 -18.96
CA ASP A 940 27.48 -11.81 -19.81
C ASP A 940 27.12 -10.57 -18.97
N ASN A 941 28.15 -9.91 -18.41
CA ASN A 941 27.96 -8.73 -17.57
C ASN A 941 28.88 -7.57 -18.00
N SER A 942 28.24 -6.47 -18.44
CA SER A 942 28.87 -5.33 -19.13
C SER A 942 29.43 -4.25 -18.20
N GLY A 943 29.13 -4.34 -16.90
CA GLY A 943 29.56 -3.43 -15.85
C GLY A 943 30.21 -4.20 -14.70
N HIS A 944 29.46 -4.44 -13.63
CA HIS A 944 29.93 -5.18 -12.46
C HIS A 944 28.88 -6.12 -11.87
N ALA A 945 29.32 -7.08 -11.04
CA ALA A 945 28.45 -8.02 -10.33
C ALA A 945 28.25 -7.62 -8.86
N PHE A 946 29.18 -7.95 -7.97
CA PHE A 946 29.04 -7.65 -6.53
C PHE A 946 29.33 -6.17 -6.22
N GLU A 947 28.41 -5.53 -5.50
CA GLU A 947 28.67 -4.31 -4.72
C GLU A 947 28.58 -4.71 -3.24
N ILE A 948 29.64 -4.54 -2.45
CA ILE A 948 29.67 -5.00 -1.05
C ILE A 948 29.91 -3.80 -0.13
N GLY A 949 28.83 -3.11 0.22
CA GLY A 949 28.84 -1.95 1.10
C GLY A 949 29.12 -2.30 2.56
N LYS A 950 29.26 -1.26 3.39
CA LYS A 950 29.55 -1.38 4.82
C LYS A 950 28.51 -2.28 5.51
N GLY A 951 28.99 -3.29 6.24
CA GLY A 951 28.15 -4.24 6.96
C GLY A 951 27.55 -5.37 6.10
N GLY A 952 27.85 -5.42 4.79
CA GLY A 952 27.66 -6.63 3.99
C GLY A 952 28.74 -7.67 4.33
N TYR A 953 28.33 -8.92 4.53
CA TYR A 953 29.20 -10.05 4.85
C TYR A 953 28.98 -11.18 3.84
N VAL A 954 29.93 -11.42 2.94
CA VAL A 954 29.74 -12.32 1.78
C VAL A 954 30.72 -13.49 1.80
N LEU A 955 30.20 -14.71 1.93
CA LEU A 955 30.93 -15.93 1.56
C LEU A 955 30.57 -16.32 0.13
N ALA A 956 31.55 -16.28 -0.78
CA ALA A 956 31.38 -16.71 -2.17
C ALA A 956 32.20 -17.97 -2.44
N GLU A 957 31.55 -19.12 -2.70
CA GLU A 957 32.23 -20.39 -2.96
C GLU A 957 31.62 -21.22 -4.11
N GLY A 958 32.47 -21.93 -4.86
CA GLY A 958 32.06 -22.84 -5.92
C GLY A 958 31.25 -22.23 -7.07
N ASN A 959 31.21 -20.90 -7.20
CA ASN A 959 30.47 -20.20 -8.26
C ASN A 959 31.26 -20.19 -9.58
N VAL A 960 30.59 -19.83 -10.67
CA VAL A 960 31.19 -19.61 -11.99
C VAL A 960 30.91 -18.19 -12.46
N PHE A 961 31.94 -17.48 -12.90
CA PHE A 961 31.84 -16.16 -13.55
C PHE A 961 32.40 -16.26 -14.98
N GLU A 962 31.59 -15.92 -15.98
CA GLU A 962 31.96 -16.02 -17.39
C GLU A 962 31.58 -14.77 -18.18
N ASN A 963 32.57 -14.05 -18.70
CA ASN A 963 32.40 -12.72 -19.32
C ASN A 963 31.80 -11.68 -18.35
N VAL A 964 32.23 -11.71 -17.09
CA VAL A 964 31.84 -10.73 -16.06
C VAL A 964 32.96 -9.71 -15.91
N LYS A 965 32.76 -8.50 -16.45
CA LYS A 965 33.79 -7.46 -16.55
C LYS A 965 34.43 -7.11 -15.20
N ALA A 966 33.63 -6.88 -14.16
CA ALA A 966 34.09 -6.69 -12.79
C ALA A 966 33.27 -7.54 -11.80
N PRO A 967 33.75 -8.72 -11.36
CA PRO A 967 33.03 -9.55 -10.39
C PRO A 967 32.80 -8.85 -9.03
N LEU A 968 33.65 -7.90 -8.66
CA LEU A 968 33.50 -7.01 -7.50
C LEU A 968 33.75 -5.55 -7.93
N GLU A 969 32.85 -4.64 -7.57
CA GLU A 969 32.99 -3.21 -7.84
C GLU A 969 33.83 -2.51 -6.75
N ALA A 970 35.12 -2.36 -7.06
CA ALA A 970 36.15 -1.90 -6.14
C ALA A 970 35.94 -0.47 -5.57
N SER A 971 35.20 0.40 -6.27
CA SER A 971 34.87 1.74 -5.75
C SER A 971 33.81 1.75 -4.64
N SER A 972 33.05 0.65 -4.51
CA SER A 972 31.95 0.49 -3.55
C SER A 972 32.29 -0.41 -2.36
N TYR A 973 33.43 -1.11 -2.38
CA TYR A 973 33.77 -2.16 -1.43
C TYR A 973 34.12 -1.58 -0.04
N ALA A 974 33.27 -1.89 0.95
CA ALA A 974 33.40 -1.45 2.34
C ALA A 974 32.92 -2.49 3.39
N GLY A 975 32.48 -3.69 2.96
CA GLY A 975 32.10 -4.82 3.82
C GLY A 975 33.22 -5.86 4.00
N GLU A 976 32.84 -7.12 4.24
CA GLU A 976 33.78 -8.26 4.28
C GLU A 976 33.41 -9.33 3.22
N LEU A 977 34.39 -9.76 2.41
CA LEU A 977 34.25 -10.82 1.42
C LEU A 977 35.28 -11.95 1.66
N PHE A 978 34.84 -13.20 1.47
CA PHE A 978 35.72 -14.37 1.32
C PHE A 978 35.43 -15.09 0.00
N THR A 979 36.40 -15.15 -0.90
CA THR A 979 36.27 -15.76 -2.26
C THR A 979 36.67 -17.24 -2.32
N ALA A 980 36.90 -17.89 -1.17
CA ALA A 980 37.21 -19.32 -1.06
C ALA A 980 38.49 -19.81 -1.77
N ASP A 981 39.40 -18.90 -2.16
CA ASP A 981 40.68 -19.21 -2.84
C ASP A 981 41.58 -20.19 -2.05
N SER A 982 41.40 -20.26 -0.72
CA SER A 982 41.99 -21.28 0.14
C SER A 982 40.92 -22.00 0.97
N GLY A 983 40.43 -23.13 0.47
CA GLY A 983 39.24 -23.81 1.01
C GLY A 983 39.29 -24.21 2.49
N SER A 984 40.47 -24.41 3.09
CA SER A 984 40.60 -24.88 4.49
C SER A 984 40.13 -23.87 5.55
N ALA A 985 40.03 -22.58 5.23
CA ALA A 985 39.61 -21.55 6.19
C ALA A 985 38.17 -21.75 6.71
N CYS A 986 37.30 -22.37 5.91
CA CYS A 986 35.90 -22.60 6.27
C CYS A 986 35.69 -23.79 7.22
N SER A 987 36.67 -24.67 7.41
CA SER A 987 36.50 -25.94 8.12
C SER A 987 36.08 -25.79 9.59
N SER A 988 36.45 -24.68 10.23
CA SER A 988 36.05 -24.35 11.62
C SER A 988 34.61 -23.84 11.72
N ALA A 989 34.11 -23.14 10.70
CA ALA A 989 32.78 -22.52 10.70
C ALA A 989 31.69 -23.42 10.09
N LEU A 990 32.01 -24.10 8.97
CA LEU A 990 31.08 -24.90 8.17
C LEU A 990 31.22 -26.41 8.41
N GLY A 991 32.23 -26.85 9.16
CA GLY A 991 32.58 -28.27 9.31
C GLY A 991 33.17 -28.92 8.04
N ARG A 992 33.41 -28.13 6.99
CA ARG A 992 33.97 -28.55 5.69
C ARG A 992 34.84 -27.45 5.09
N SER A 993 35.73 -27.82 4.17
CA SER A 993 36.36 -26.85 3.28
C SER A 993 35.32 -26.09 2.45
N CYS A 994 35.65 -24.87 2.05
CA CYS A 994 34.94 -24.18 0.97
C CYS A 994 35.45 -24.62 -0.41
N GLU A 995 34.59 -24.50 -1.41
CA GLU A 995 34.90 -24.80 -2.82
C GLU A 995 35.40 -23.54 -3.56
N ALA A 996 36.43 -23.68 -4.39
CA ALA A 996 36.98 -22.54 -5.13
C ALA A 996 36.02 -22.08 -6.24
N ASN A 997 35.94 -20.76 -6.45
CA ASN A 997 35.22 -20.17 -7.58
C ASN A 997 35.98 -20.40 -8.90
N SER A 998 35.27 -20.35 -10.03
CA SER A 998 35.86 -20.44 -11.37
C SER A 998 35.57 -19.15 -12.16
N LEU A 999 36.60 -18.61 -12.82
CA LEU A 999 36.51 -17.38 -13.61
C LEU A 999 37.04 -17.61 -15.03
N SER A 1000 36.27 -17.16 -16.02
CA SER A 1000 36.61 -17.21 -17.44
C SER A 1000 36.23 -15.89 -18.10
N GLY A 1001 37.11 -15.28 -18.92
CA GLY A 1001 36.85 -14.00 -19.58
C GLY A 1001 36.42 -12.84 -18.66
N SER A 1002 36.72 -12.94 -17.35
CA SER A 1002 36.16 -12.10 -16.30
C SER A 1002 37.26 -11.35 -15.53
N GLY A 1003 36.87 -10.29 -14.82
CA GLY A 1003 37.76 -9.52 -13.94
C GLY A 1003 38.27 -10.32 -12.72
N ILE A 1004 39.08 -9.68 -11.88
CA ILE A 1004 39.65 -10.29 -10.67
C ILE A 1004 38.56 -10.42 -9.58
N PHE A 1005 38.58 -11.53 -8.84
CA PHE A 1005 37.74 -11.78 -7.67
C PHE A 1005 38.57 -12.58 -6.64
N SER A 1006 39.22 -11.88 -5.71
CA SER A 1006 40.08 -12.51 -4.69
C SER A 1006 40.11 -11.65 -3.44
N GLU A 1007 39.45 -12.11 -2.38
CA GLU A 1007 39.36 -11.45 -1.07
C GLU A 1007 39.38 -12.51 0.04
N SER A 1008 40.09 -12.22 1.14
CA SER A 1008 40.52 -13.23 2.12
C SER A 1008 40.08 -12.95 3.56
N ASN A 1009 39.05 -12.12 3.74
CA ASN A 1009 38.56 -11.75 5.07
C ASN A 1009 37.88 -12.98 5.71
N THR A 1010 38.36 -13.38 6.90
CA THR A 1010 37.91 -14.62 7.56
C THR A 1010 37.21 -14.40 8.89
N GLY A 1011 37.21 -13.16 9.43
CA GLY A 1011 36.63 -12.84 10.73
C GLY A 1011 35.13 -13.14 10.81
N PHE A 1012 34.37 -12.66 9.81
CA PHE A 1012 32.94 -12.91 9.71
C PHE A 1012 32.54 -14.37 9.48
N LEU A 1013 33.45 -15.28 9.06
CA LEU A 1013 33.07 -16.68 8.79
C LEU A 1013 32.49 -17.38 10.03
N SER A 1014 32.88 -16.94 11.23
CA SER A 1014 32.30 -17.37 12.50
C SER A 1014 30.77 -17.17 12.58
N LYS A 1015 30.19 -16.23 11.82
CA LYS A 1015 28.73 -16.00 11.74
C LYS A 1015 27.95 -17.17 11.12
N PHE A 1016 28.59 -18.04 10.33
CA PHE A 1016 27.95 -19.24 9.78
C PHE A 1016 27.88 -20.41 10.77
N SER A 1017 28.59 -20.34 11.90
CA SER A 1017 28.65 -21.43 12.89
C SER A 1017 27.28 -21.75 13.49
N GLY A 1018 26.74 -22.92 13.13
CA GLY A 1018 25.40 -23.35 13.54
C GLY A 1018 24.23 -22.74 12.73
N ALA A 1019 24.52 -21.88 11.76
CA ALA A 1019 23.51 -21.13 10.99
C ALA A 1019 22.97 -21.89 9.76
N GLY A 1020 23.23 -23.20 9.62
CA GLY A 1020 22.62 -24.03 8.57
C GLY A 1020 23.08 -23.75 7.13
N ALA A 1021 24.29 -23.19 6.95
CA ALA A 1021 24.87 -22.88 5.64
C ALA A 1021 24.79 -24.05 4.63
N ALA A 1022 24.53 -23.73 3.37
CA ALA A 1022 24.17 -24.72 2.35
C ALA A 1022 25.35 -25.60 1.90
N THR A 1023 25.05 -26.71 1.20
CA THR A 1023 26.07 -27.59 0.65
C THR A 1023 26.70 -26.99 -0.62
N ALA A 1024 28.04 -26.99 -0.70
CA ALA A 1024 28.77 -26.58 -1.90
C ALA A 1024 29.24 -27.79 -2.72
N LYS A 1025 29.47 -27.57 -4.01
CA LYS A 1025 30.08 -28.49 -4.98
C LYS A 1025 31.23 -27.78 -5.72
N PRO A 1026 32.17 -28.51 -6.34
CA PRO A 1026 33.18 -27.90 -7.20
C PRO A 1026 32.56 -27.16 -8.40
N ALA A 1027 33.09 -25.98 -8.72
CA ALA A 1027 32.58 -25.09 -9.77
C ALA A 1027 32.49 -25.73 -11.18
N SER A 1028 33.29 -26.76 -11.46
CA SER A 1028 33.40 -27.41 -12.77
C SER A 1028 32.11 -28.06 -13.30
N GLY A 1029 31.15 -28.38 -12.43
CA GLY A 1029 29.83 -28.90 -12.83
C GLY A 1029 28.73 -27.84 -12.92
N ILE A 1030 28.99 -26.60 -12.46
CA ILE A 1030 27.94 -25.65 -12.09
C ILE A 1030 27.28 -24.99 -13.30
N LYS A 1031 28.04 -24.50 -14.29
CA LYS A 1031 27.48 -23.96 -15.54
C LYS A 1031 26.46 -24.90 -16.17
N SER A 1032 26.83 -26.18 -16.32
CA SER A 1032 25.98 -27.22 -16.93
C SER A 1032 24.75 -27.57 -16.09
N TYR A 1033 24.85 -27.50 -14.76
CA TYR A 1033 23.70 -27.72 -13.88
C TYR A 1033 22.74 -26.53 -13.92
N VAL A 1034 23.26 -25.32 -13.70
CA VAL A 1034 22.48 -24.09 -13.58
C VAL A 1034 21.75 -23.75 -14.90
N THR A 1035 22.43 -23.81 -16.05
CA THR A 1035 21.78 -23.56 -17.36
C THR A 1035 20.71 -24.60 -17.74
N ALA A 1036 20.74 -25.79 -17.15
CA ALA A 1036 19.74 -26.83 -17.39
C ALA A 1036 18.53 -26.75 -16.43
N ASN A 1037 18.73 -26.28 -15.20
CA ASN A 1037 17.75 -26.37 -14.11
C ASN A 1037 17.20 -25.01 -13.63
N ALA A 1038 17.87 -23.88 -13.90
CA ALA A 1038 17.45 -22.61 -13.29
C ALA A 1038 16.30 -21.90 -14.03
N GLY A 1039 15.37 -21.33 -13.25
CA GLY A 1039 14.23 -20.52 -13.71
C GLY A 1039 12.91 -21.28 -13.85
N ALA A 1040 11.83 -20.53 -14.05
CA ALA A 1040 10.48 -21.07 -14.17
C ALA A 1040 10.33 -22.01 -15.38
N GLY A 1041 9.52 -23.05 -15.25
CA GLY A 1041 9.34 -24.09 -16.25
C GLY A 1041 10.48 -25.12 -16.32
N LYS A 1042 11.50 -25.03 -15.45
CA LYS A 1042 12.59 -26.03 -15.34
C LYS A 1042 12.43 -27.03 -14.20
N LEU A 1043 11.56 -26.73 -13.23
CA LEU A 1043 11.28 -27.62 -12.11
C LEU A 1043 10.69 -28.95 -12.61
N ALA A 1044 11.38 -30.05 -12.32
CA ALA A 1044 10.84 -31.40 -12.56
C ALA A 1044 9.70 -31.70 -11.55
N GLN A 1045 8.51 -32.00 -12.08
CA GLN A 1045 7.35 -32.52 -11.33
C GLN A 1045 7.32 -34.05 -11.35
#